data_AF-A0A6A6AUC4-F1
#
_entry.id   AF-A0A6A6AUC4-F1
#
_cell.length_a   1.000
_cell.length_b   1.000
_cell.length_c   1.000
_cell.angle_alpha   90.00
_cell.angle_beta   90.00
_cell.angle_gamma   90.00
#
_symmetry.space_group_name_H-M   'P 1'
#
loop_
_entity.id
_entity.type
_entity.pdbx_description
1 polymer ?
#
loop_
_entity_poly.entity_id
_entity_poly.type
_entity_poly.pdbx_seq_one_letter_code
_entity_poly.pdbx_strand_id
1 'polypeptide(L)'
;MASTSTFTTEGHKSVYWPIQSFAVGNDFKSQPEILTHLLLDRANCEFGLLYPLDSGVAIMAQFPDNDEPIYFQVSGVCAASFRCNNTCKKVCILMQNFQIDLEFTLAEHAQDFLQTLEQLATKLGNLYFQVYEVPNNVAFTKAEFSMQKMGYISSVPQSWVVVLDSDTSEWARIYKTNKCSDFTVFAGNKSFPVHRILLCTRSQYFDAVCDGCFTESESRSIVLPESEQTVGTMLEEMYDVYNPTTGSLFTGFALLREIEKERIMRDLLSLFVACDKYNLEKIKQKTAETIIDRLPFVGDALNIIDIAAFVFNDQFPQMDRGLRKAVIIQTLARLPAITNDEDAWEEYMRHGVVVRAVSTQYYETKEPVIMTPPSTPEKHANTPLHFPCTSMALDVASSNDTPLKAASKPLQKLPAEPNVLEVVFGSLLIKPWYPSFYPEELVGRKVERLYVCQWCFKYSKELMAFLGHLKTCPLRCTPPPGVRIYTKDNYSLYEIDGEKHKLYAQNLSLFAKLFLDTKSVFYDVTTFLYYLLVAHNPTPNIPNTNLGGDGTALQHQVVGFFSKEKMSWDNNNLACILVFPPWQKQGLGQILMGASYEMSKKEGRLGGPEKPLSDLGLRAYTHYWSQTLARTILGCTSKKIITVVDLREKTYITPDDMIATLQAMDVLEQKKRGGAEVVINKARVRAWVERNKIDLWNPVDSGAFIVRERSRSQSEE
;
A
#
# COMPACT_ATOMS: atom_id res chain seq x y z
N MET A 1 18.37 -19.64 -52.16
CA MET A 1 19.57 -19.31 -51.36
C MET A 1 19.08 -18.77 -50.04
N ALA A 2 19.08 -19.62 -49.02
CA ALA A 2 18.68 -19.30 -47.66
C ALA A 2 19.92 -18.80 -46.91
N SER A 3 19.87 -17.57 -46.42
CA SER A 3 20.87 -17.02 -45.50
C SER A 3 20.21 -16.81 -44.14
N THR A 4 20.27 -17.87 -43.34
CA THR A 4 20.49 -17.94 -41.89
C THR A 4 19.97 -16.78 -41.02
N SER A 5 18.89 -17.11 -40.30
CA SER A 5 18.42 -16.53 -39.05
C SER A 5 19.49 -16.53 -37.96
N THR A 6 19.78 -15.37 -37.37
CA THR A 6 20.47 -15.27 -36.07
C THR A 6 19.42 -15.12 -34.98
N PHE A 7 18.90 -16.25 -34.50
CA PHE A 7 18.38 -16.35 -33.14
C PHE A 7 19.57 -16.22 -32.18
N THR A 8 19.54 -15.23 -31.29
CA THR A 8 20.25 -15.32 -30.02
C THR A 8 19.29 -15.00 -28.88
N THR A 9 18.20 -15.75 -28.80
CA THR A 9 17.48 -15.96 -27.54
C THR A 9 18.35 -16.86 -26.67
N GLU A 10 19.34 -16.30 -25.97
CA GLU A 10 19.87 -17.00 -24.80
C GLU A 10 18.72 -17.03 -23.77
N GLY A 11 17.94 -18.11 -23.73
CA GLY A 11 16.73 -18.25 -22.88
C GLY A 11 16.98 -18.11 -21.37
N HIS A 12 18.22 -17.82 -20.99
CA HIS A 12 18.74 -17.72 -19.64
C HIS A 12 18.94 -16.25 -19.20
N LYS A 13 18.59 -15.26 -20.04
CA LYS A 13 18.62 -13.83 -19.69
C LYS A 13 17.22 -13.24 -19.67
N SER A 14 17.03 -12.21 -18.85
CA SER A 14 15.83 -11.37 -18.91
C SER A 14 15.75 -10.71 -20.29
N VAL A 15 14.54 -10.60 -20.85
CA VAL A 15 14.35 -10.10 -22.21
C VAL A 15 13.93 -8.63 -22.15
N TYR A 16 14.78 -7.74 -22.65
CA TYR A 16 14.50 -6.31 -22.69
C TYR A 16 15.02 -5.64 -23.97
N TRP A 17 14.43 -4.50 -24.32
CA TRP A 17 14.81 -3.67 -25.46
C TRP A 17 15.18 -2.25 -25.00
N PRO A 18 16.35 -1.73 -25.37
CA PRO A 18 16.71 -0.34 -25.08
C PRO A 18 15.83 0.63 -25.86
N ILE A 19 15.25 1.59 -25.15
CA ILE A 19 14.43 2.66 -25.73
C ILE A 19 15.09 4.02 -25.45
N GLN A 20 15.08 4.87 -26.47
CA GLN A 20 15.56 6.24 -26.43
C GLN A 20 14.55 7.16 -25.74
N SER A 21 13.26 6.98 -26.01
CA SER A 21 12.20 7.74 -25.37
C SER A 21 10.89 6.96 -25.37
N PHE A 22 9.96 7.35 -24.51
CA PHE A 22 8.58 6.89 -24.58
C PHE A 22 7.61 8.00 -24.18
N ALA A 23 6.36 7.87 -24.63
CA ALA A 23 5.26 8.70 -24.19
C ALA A 23 4.02 7.85 -23.91
N VAL A 24 3.23 8.23 -22.92
CA VAL A 24 1.94 7.59 -22.60
C VAL A 24 0.85 8.66 -22.72
N GLY A 25 -0.02 8.50 -23.70
CA GLY A 25 -1.03 9.51 -24.06
C GLY A 25 -0.40 10.81 -24.56
N ASN A 26 -1.03 11.95 -24.27
CA ASN A 26 -0.50 13.28 -24.58
C ASN A 26 0.28 13.91 -23.42
N ASP A 27 0.23 13.29 -22.24
CA ASP A 27 0.49 13.98 -20.98
C ASP A 27 1.78 13.51 -20.29
N PHE A 28 2.23 12.27 -20.56
CA PHE A 28 3.45 11.73 -19.97
C PHE A 28 4.52 11.43 -21.02
N LYS A 29 5.72 11.96 -20.84
CA LYS A 29 6.90 11.72 -21.70
C LYS A 29 8.11 11.40 -20.85
N SER A 30 8.92 10.46 -21.31
CA SER A 30 10.19 10.11 -20.68
C SER A 30 11.16 11.29 -20.71
N GLN A 31 12.03 11.36 -19.71
CA GLN A 31 13.10 12.36 -19.71
C GLN A 31 14.15 12.00 -20.77
N PRO A 32 14.62 12.96 -21.61
CA PRO A 32 15.51 12.66 -22.73
C PRO A 32 16.89 12.09 -22.34
N GLU A 33 17.30 12.27 -21.09
CA GLU A 33 18.67 12.01 -20.60
C GLU A 33 18.79 10.67 -19.84
N ILE A 34 17.68 9.99 -19.55
CA ILE A 34 17.66 8.74 -18.78
C ILE A 34 17.46 7.55 -19.73
N LEU A 35 18.46 6.66 -19.78
CA LEU A 35 18.35 5.41 -20.52
C LEU A 35 17.20 4.58 -19.96
N THR A 36 16.27 4.19 -20.83
CA THR A 36 15.10 3.39 -20.44
C THR A 36 15.13 2.05 -21.20
N HIS A 37 14.64 1.00 -20.57
CA HIS A 37 14.44 -0.30 -21.20
C HIS A 37 12.97 -0.72 -21.11
N LEU A 38 12.49 -1.38 -22.16
CA LEU A 38 11.24 -2.12 -22.13
C LEU A 38 11.58 -3.57 -21.77
N LEU A 39 11.05 -4.09 -20.67
CA LEU A 39 11.28 -5.45 -20.17
C LEU A 39 10.03 -6.30 -20.37
N LEU A 40 10.22 -7.57 -20.74
CA LEU A 40 9.18 -8.59 -20.79
C LEU A 40 9.20 -9.45 -19.51
N ASP A 41 8.09 -9.47 -18.77
CA ASP A 41 7.77 -10.54 -17.82
C ASP A 41 7.26 -11.75 -18.62
N ARG A 42 8.15 -12.72 -18.87
CA ARG A 42 7.83 -13.88 -19.73
C ARG A 42 6.78 -14.79 -19.10
N ALA A 43 6.79 -14.92 -17.78
CA ALA A 43 5.91 -15.81 -17.04
C ALA A 43 4.44 -15.34 -17.12
N ASN A 44 4.22 -14.03 -17.15
CA ASN A 44 2.88 -13.43 -17.16
C ASN A 44 2.51 -12.74 -18.49
N CYS A 45 3.43 -12.71 -19.47
CA CYS A 45 3.24 -12.06 -20.78
C CYS A 45 2.87 -10.57 -20.64
N GLU A 46 3.64 -9.86 -19.82
CA GLU A 46 3.47 -8.43 -19.55
C GLU A 46 4.73 -7.66 -19.95
N PHE A 47 4.58 -6.41 -20.39
CA PHE A 47 5.71 -5.55 -20.72
C PHE A 47 5.74 -4.33 -19.79
N GLY A 48 6.90 -4.00 -19.24
CA GLY A 48 7.09 -2.90 -18.30
C GLY A 48 8.28 -2.02 -18.69
N LEU A 49 8.25 -0.76 -18.31
CA LEU A 49 9.34 0.19 -18.54
C LEU A 49 10.25 0.24 -17.32
N LEU A 50 11.57 0.30 -17.49
CA LEU A 50 12.52 0.36 -16.37
C LEU A 50 13.74 1.23 -16.66
N TYR A 51 14.32 1.76 -15.60
CA TYR A 51 15.58 2.46 -15.59
C TYR A 51 16.67 1.52 -15.07
N PRO A 52 17.65 1.12 -15.89
CA PRO A 52 18.79 0.35 -15.44
C PRO A 52 19.72 1.25 -14.60
N LEU A 53 20.33 0.68 -13.56
CA LEU A 53 21.39 1.32 -12.80
C LEU A 53 22.74 0.67 -13.11
N ASP A 54 23.81 1.44 -12.94
CA ASP A 54 25.20 0.98 -13.11
C ASP A 54 25.59 -0.17 -12.15
N SER A 55 24.81 -0.37 -11.07
CA SER A 55 24.96 -1.48 -10.12
C SER A 55 24.41 -2.82 -10.62
N GLY A 56 23.88 -2.90 -11.84
CA GLY A 56 23.19 -4.09 -12.36
C GLY A 56 21.77 -4.28 -11.81
N VAL A 57 21.28 -3.31 -11.02
CA VAL A 57 19.93 -3.27 -10.47
C VAL A 57 19.01 -2.50 -11.40
N ALA A 58 17.79 -2.99 -11.61
CA ALA A 58 16.74 -2.31 -12.36
C ALA A 58 15.75 -1.62 -11.42
N ILE A 59 15.40 -0.37 -11.74
CA ILE A 59 14.28 0.35 -11.11
C ILE A 59 13.11 0.37 -12.09
N MET A 60 11.93 -0.03 -11.63
CA MET A 60 10.70 0.07 -12.42
C MET A 60 10.36 1.55 -12.70
N ALA A 61 10.06 1.88 -13.96
CA ALA A 61 9.53 3.18 -14.30
C ALA A 61 8.11 3.30 -13.74
N GLN A 62 7.85 4.40 -13.05
CA GLN A 62 6.59 4.67 -12.39
C GLN A 62 6.00 5.98 -12.89
N PHE A 63 4.68 6.06 -12.90
CA PHE A 63 3.97 7.30 -13.15
C PHE A 63 4.27 8.31 -12.02
N PRO A 64 4.72 9.55 -12.30
CA PRO A 64 5.16 10.50 -11.27
C PRO A 64 4.08 10.92 -10.27
N ASP A 65 2.81 10.77 -10.65
CA ASP A 65 1.63 11.20 -9.92
C ASP A 65 1.13 10.15 -8.91
N ASN A 66 1.35 8.87 -9.18
CA ASN A 66 0.76 7.78 -8.37
C ASN A 66 1.74 6.67 -8.00
N ASP A 67 3.00 6.76 -8.42
CA ASP A 67 4.04 5.76 -8.22
C ASP A 67 3.63 4.34 -8.70
N GLU A 68 2.62 4.22 -9.57
CA GLU A 68 2.22 2.95 -10.18
C GLU A 68 3.21 2.56 -11.29
N PRO A 69 3.53 1.26 -11.43
CA PRO A 69 4.45 0.80 -12.46
C PRO A 69 3.86 1.06 -13.85
N ILE A 70 4.67 1.49 -14.80
CA ILE A 70 4.25 1.67 -16.19
C ILE A 70 4.45 0.33 -16.91
N TYR A 71 3.35 -0.38 -17.13
CA TYR A 71 3.34 -1.68 -17.81
C TYR A 71 2.04 -1.91 -18.58
N PHE A 72 2.03 -2.91 -19.47
CA PHE A 72 0.84 -3.36 -20.20
C PHE A 72 0.82 -4.88 -20.38
N GLN A 73 -0.38 -5.47 -20.38
CA GLN A 73 -0.60 -6.91 -20.55
C GLN A 73 -1.00 -7.24 -21.99
N VAL A 74 -0.46 -8.32 -22.57
CA VAL A 74 -0.75 -8.74 -23.95
C VAL A 74 -2.19 -9.23 -24.14
N SER A 75 -2.79 -9.83 -23.11
CA SER A 75 -4.15 -10.41 -23.12
C SER A 75 -5.28 -9.38 -23.24
N GLY A 76 -5.00 -8.08 -23.03
CA GLY A 76 -5.97 -6.99 -23.10
C GLY A 76 -5.68 -5.92 -24.15
N VAL A 77 -4.65 -6.10 -24.99
CA VAL A 77 -4.33 -5.10 -26.02
C VAL A 77 -5.20 -5.34 -27.26
N CYS A 78 -6.12 -4.42 -27.52
CA CYS A 78 -6.74 -4.27 -28.84
C CYS A 78 -5.88 -3.33 -29.68
N ALA A 79 -5.13 -3.89 -30.62
CA ALA A 79 -4.23 -3.24 -31.59
C ALA A 79 -2.76 -2.98 -31.14
N ALA A 80 -1.83 -3.46 -31.96
CA ALA A 80 -0.42 -3.06 -31.91
C ALA A 80 -0.01 -2.46 -33.26
N SER A 81 0.81 -1.42 -33.25
CA SER A 81 1.12 -0.69 -34.47
C SER A 81 2.49 -1.00 -35.06
N PHE A 82 2.50 -0.85 -36.37
CA PHE A 82 3.56 -0.42 -37.26
C PHE A 82 4.72 -1.37 -37.56
N ARG A 83 4.66 -1.94 -38.77
CA ARG A 83 5.83 -2.44 -39.50
C ARG A 83 6.29 -1.34 -40.47
N CYS A 84 7.52 -0.86 -40.33
CA CYS A 84 8.22 -0.11 -41.38
C CYS A 84 9.26 -1.04 -41.98
N ASN A 85 9.77 -0.70 -43.16
CA ASN A 85 11.08 -1.20 -43.60
C ASN A 85 12.10 -1.11 -42.44
N ASN A 86 13.15 -1.95 -42.45
CA ASN A 86 14.14 -2.19 -41.36
C ASN A 86 14.86 -0.95 -40.75
N THR A 87 14.37 0.28 -40.95
CA THR A 87 14.98 1.56 -40.55
C THR A 87 14.15 2.38 -39.56
N CYS A 88 12.89 2.05 -39.23
CA CYS A 88 12.11 2.84 -38.25
C CYS A 88 12.31 2.37 -36.81
N LYS A 89 12.48 3.33 -35.91
CA LYS A 89 12.68 3.11 -34.47
C LYS A 89 11.44 3.37 -33.63
N LYS A 90 10.38 3.98 -34.18
CA LYS A 90 9.18 4.35 -33.43
C LYS A 90 8.08 3.29 -33.58
N VAL A 91 7.52 2.85 -32.45
CA VAL A 91 6.40 1.91 -32.34
C VAL A 91 5.32 2.52 -31.46
N CYS A 92 4.08 2.50 -31.92
CA CYS A 92 2.93 2.91 -31.10
C CYS A 92 2.11 1.67 -30.69
N ILE A 93 1.63 1.65 -29.46
CA ILE A 93 0.75 0.61 -28.93
C ILE A 93 -0.54 1.28 -28.56
N LEU A 94 -1.65 0.86 -29.17
CA LEU A 94 -2.95 1.43 -28.91
C LEU A 94 -3.66 0.58 -27.86
N MET A 95 -4.11 1.21 -26.79
CA MET A 95 -4.97 0.62 -25.78
C MET A 95 -6.31 1.35 -25.79
N GLN A 96 -7.30 0.84 -25.06
CA GLN A 96 -8.68 1.33 -25.14
C GLN A 96 -8.81 2.85 -24.90
N ASN A 97 -8.03 3.41 -23.97
CA ASN A 97 -8.17 4.81 -23.55
C ASN A 97 -6.88 5.64 -23.69
N PHE A 98 -5.77 5.05 -24.16
CA PHE A 98 -4.50 5.76 -24.36
C PHE A 98 -3.59 5.03 -25.35
N GLN A 99 -2.56 5.71 -25.83
CA GLN A 99 -1.53 5.18 -26.73
C GLN A 99 -0.18 5.24 -26.01
N ILE A 100 0.64 4.20 -26.13
CA ILE A 100 2.04 4.23 -25.71
C ILE A 100 2.89 4.41 -26.96
N ASP A 101 3.65 5.49 -27.03
CA ASP A 101 4.67 5.73 -28.04
C ASP A 101 6.02 5.27 -27.49
N LEU A 102 6.68 4.39 -28.22
CA LEU A 102 8.01 3.89 -27.90
C LEU A 102 8.96 4.29 -29.03
N GLU A 103 10.08 4.91 -28.68
CA GLU A 103 11.18 5.18 -29.61
C GLU A 103 12.38 4.34 -29.19
N PHE A 104 12.71 3.33 -30.00
CA PHE A 104 13.80 2.40 -29.75
C PHE A 104 15.15 3.02 -30.10
N THR A 105 16.22 2.53 -29.49
CA THR A 105 17.58 3.00 -29.84
C THR A 105 18.01 2.59 -31.24
N LEU A 106 17.59 1.39 -31.69
CA LEU A 106 17.89 0.79 -32.99
C LEU A 106 16.62 0.21 -33.62
N ALA A 107 16.55 0.22 -34.96
CA ALA A 107 15.39 -0.30 -35.69
C ALA A 107 15.23 -1.82 -35.56
N GLU A 108 16.34 -2.54 -35.39
CA GLU A 108 16.33 -3.98 -35.12
C GLU A 108 15.65 -4.32 -33.78
N HIS A 109 15.84 -3.50 -32.74
CA HIS A 109 15.17 -3.68 -31.45
C HIS A 109 13.66 -3.52 -31.56
N ALA A 110 13.20 -2.50 -32.30
CA ALA A 110 11.78 -2.28 -32.56
C ALA A 110 11.15 -3.47 -33.31
N GLN A 111 11.85 -4.00 -34.31
CA GLN A 111 11.41 -5.15 -35.09
C GLN A 111 11.31 -6.43 -34.24
N ASP A 112 12.33 -6.70 -33.43
CA ASP A 112 12.37 -7.87 -32.54
C ASP A 112 11.27 -7.81 -31.46
N PHE A 113 11.05 -6.63 -30.86
CA PHE A 113 9.95 -6.39 -29.94
C PHE A 113 8.58 -6.70 -30.58
N LEU A 114 8.32 -6.18 -31.79
CA LEU A 114 7.05 -6.41 -32.48
C LEU A 114 6.81 -7.88 -32.82
N GLN A 115 7.86 -8.59 -33.26
CA GLN A 115 7.77 -10.02 -33.53
C GLN A 115 7.46 -10.80 -32.26
N THR A 116 8.09 -10.44 -31.13
CA THR A 116 7.83 -11.07 -29.83
C THR A 116 6.40 -10.81 -29.36
N LEU A 117 5.93 -9.56 -29.47
CA LEU A 117 4.57 -9.18 -29.10
C LEU A 117 3.51 -9.93 -29.91
N GLU A 118 3.71 -10.09 -31.23
CA GLU A 118 2.82 -10.84 -32.12
C GLU A 118 2.74 -12.32 -31.76
N GLN A 119 3.90 -12.93 -31.44
CA GLN A 119 3.95 -14.33 -30.99
C GLN A 119 3.20 -14.54 -29.67
N LEU A 120 3.37 -13.64 -28.70
CA LEU A 120 2.68 -13.72 -27.41
C LEU A 120 1.17 -13.51 -27.55
N ALA A 121 0.74 -12.54 -28.37
CA ALA A 121 -0.67 -12.31 -28.63
C ALA A 121 -1.34 -13.53 -29.27
N THR A 122 -0.65 -14.17 -30.23
CA THR A 122 -1.11 -15.42 -30.86
C THR A 122 -1.19 -16.55 -29.83
N LYS A 123 -0.17 -16.72 -28.99
CA LYS A 123 -0.12 -17.74 -27.94
C LYS A 123 -1.28 -17.61 -26.94
N LEU A 124 -1.65 -16.38 -26.59
CA LEU A 124 -2.74 -16.10 -25.66
C LEU A 124 -4.13 -16.15 -26.31
N GLY A 125 -4.22 -16.40 -27.62
CA GLY A 125 -5.48 -16.39 -28.34
C GLY A 125 -6.14 -15.00 -28.34
N ASN A 126 -5.34 -13.93 -28.32
CA ASN A 126 -5.86 -12.57 -28.41
C ASN A 126 -6.34 -12.30 -29.85
N LEU A 127 -7.63 -12.58 -30.09
CA LEU A 127 -8.29 -12.42 -31.39
C LEU A 127 -8.41 -10.95 -31.85
N TYR A 128 -8.11 -10.00 -30.97
CA TYR A 128 -8.22 -8.56 -31.22
C TYR A 128 -6.86 -7.88 -31.46
N PHE A 129 -5.78 -8.66 -31.44
CA PHE A 129 -4.45 -8.17 -31.82
C PHE A 129 -4.33 -8.06 -33.34
N GLN A 130 -3.95 -6.87 -33.83
CA GLN A 130 -3.77 -6.60 -35.25
C GLN A 130 -2.54 -5.70 -35.43
N VAL A 131 -1.71 -5.99 -36.44
CA VAL A 131 -0.54 -5.20 -36.83
C VAL A 131 -0.80 -4.55 -38.19
N TYR A 132 -0.48 -3.26 -38.31
CA TYR A 132 -0.69 -2.47 -39.53
C TYR A 132 0.64 -2.00 -40.12
N GLU A 133 0.78 -2.03 -41.45
CA GLU A 133 1.91 -1.45 -42.19
C GLU A 133 1.52 -0.05 -42.71
N VAL A 134 2.34 0.98 -42.42
CA VAL A 134 2.06 2.38 -42.85
C VAL A 134 3.07 2.79 -43.94
N PRO A 135 2.65 3.46 -45.03
CA PRO A 135 3.55 3.84 -46.12
C PRO A 135 4.67 4.82 -45.68
N ASN A 136 5.84 4.74 -46.33
CA ASN A 136 7.09 5.47 -46.01
C ASN A 136 7.02 7.01 -45.95
N ASN A 137 5.88 7.65 -46.25
CA ASN A 137 5.75 9.12 -46.39
C ASN A 137 4.60 9.75 -45.57
N VAL A 138 4.29 9.23 -44.39
CA VAL A 138 3.10 9.67 -43.63
C VAL A 138 3.46 10.30 -42.27
N ALA A 139 2.54 11.13 -41.77
CA ALA A 139 2.52 11.94 -40.55
C ALA A 139 2.97 11.27 -39.22
N PHE A 140 3.37 10.01 -39.23
CA PHE A 140 3.82 9.22 -38.08
C PHE A 140 5.10 9.74 -37.43
N THR A 141 6.01 10.29 -38.23
CA THR A 141 7.24 10.95 -37.75
C THR A 141 6.95 12.29 -37.06
N LYS A 142 5.69 12.77 -37.08
CA LYS A 142 5.29 13.99 -36.38
C LYS A 142 5.04 13.67 -34.90
N ALA A 143 5.43 14.60 -34.04
CA ALA A 143 5.26 14.51 -32.59
C ALA A 143 3.78 14.42 -32.14
N GLU A 144 2.83 14.82 -32.98
CA GLU A 144 1.39 14.84 -32.67
C GLU A 144 0.61 13.65 -33.24
N PHE A 145 1.31 12.61 -33.71
CA PHE A 145 0.68 11.43 -34.29
C PHE A 145 -0.21 10.71 -33.26
N SER A 146 -1.47 10.47 -33.63
CA SER A 146 -2.44 9.74 -32.83
C SER A 146 -3.14 8.73 -33.71
N MET A 147 -3.05 7.44 -33.34
CA MET A 147 -3.75 6.37 -34.05
C MET A 147 -5.27 6.61 -34.04
N GLN A 148 -5.81 7.09 -32.92
CA GLN A 148 -7.24 7.43 -32.83
C GLN A 148 -7.65 8.53 -33.83
N LYS A 149 -6.85 9.60 -33.98
CA LYS A 149 -7.13 10.68 -34.96
C LYS A 149 -7.01 10.21 -36.41
N MET A 150 -6.24 9.16 -36.67
CA MET A 150 -6.10 8.54 -37.99
C MET A 150 -7.21 7.52 -38.30
N GLY A 151 -8.18 7.34 -37.40
CA GLY A 151 -9.33 6.46 -37.61
C GLY A 151 -9.13 5.01 -37.14
N TYR A 152 -8.03 4.71 -36.44
CA TYR A 152 -7.87 3.43 -35.75
C TYR A 152 -8.73 3.45 -34.48
N ILE A 153 -9.64 2.48 -34.32
CA ILE A 153 -10.62 2.44 -33.22
C ILE A 153 -10.41 1.14 -32.42
N SER A 154 -10.40 1.24 -31.09
CA SER A 154 -10.55 0.08 -30.20
C SER A 154 -12.04 -0.23 -30.06
N SER A 155 -12.49 -1.39 -30.55
CA SER A 155 -13.91 -1.74 -30.64
C SER A 155 -14.43 -2.62 -29.48
N VAL A 156 -13.66 -2.79 -28.39
CA VAL A 156 -14.04 -3.70 -27.29
C VAL A 156 -13.96 -2.98 -25.94
N PRO A 157 -15.00 -3.08 -25.09
CA PRO A 157 -14.95 -2.59 -23.72
C PRO A 157 -14.14 -3.54 -22.83
N GLN A 158 -13.04 -3.07 -22.26
CA GLN A 158 -12.33 -3.68 -21.13
C GLN A 158 -12.12 -2.68 -20.00
N SER A 159 -11.92 -3.21 -18.79
CA SER A 159 -11.56 -2.45 -17.59
C SER A 159 -10.05 -2.21 -17.54
N TRP A 160 -9.63 -1.08 -16.94
CA TRP A 160 -8.21 -0.65 -16.84
C TRP A 160 -7.31 -1.54 -16.00
N VAL A 161 -7.93 -2.46 -15.28
CA VAL A 161 -7.27 -3.57 -14.61
C VAL A 161 -8.12 -4.77 -15.01
N VAL A 162 -7.51 -5.72 -15.72
CA VAL A 162 -7.98 -7.08 -15.57
C VAL A 162 -7.51 -7.46 -14.17
N VAL A 163 -8.40 -7.29 -13.19
CA VAL A 163 -8.43 -8.28 -12.11
C VAL A 163 -8.56 -9.55 -12.90
N LEU A 164 -7.52 -10.40 -12.90
CA LEU A 164 -7.70 -11.79 -13.28
C LEU A 164 -8.90 -12.19 -12.48
N ASP A 165 -10.05 -12.25 -13.16
CA ASP A 165 -11.29 -12.59 -12.52
C ASP A 165 -10.90 -13.84 -11.79
N SER A 166 -11.01 -13.82 -10.47
CA SER A 166 -10.55 -14.94 -9.68
C SER A 166 -11.45 -16.18 -9.94
N ASP A 167 -12.40 -15.99 -10.87
CA ASP A 167 -13.37 -16.85 -11.54
C ASP A 167 -13.07 -17.14 -13.05
N THR A 168 -11.94 -16.72 -13.65
CA THR A 168 -11.66 -16.92 -15.09
C THR A 168 -11.43 -18.38 -15.49
N SER A 169 -10.80 -19.18 -14.61
CA SER A 169 -10.63 -20.61 -14.81
C SER A 169 -11.68 -21.37 -14.02
N GLU A 170 -12.46 -22.21 -14.71
CA GLU A 170 -13.38 -23.16 -14.07
C GLU A 170 -12.65 -24.02 -13.02
N TRP A 171 -11.38 -24.39 -13.27
CA TRP A 171 -10.57 -25.13 -12.32
C TRP A 171 -10.19 -24.32 -11.08
N ALA A 172 -9.90 -23.02 -11.22
CA ALA A 172 -9.61 -22.15 -10.09
C ALA A 172 -10.84 -22.02 -9.16
N ARG A 173 -12.04 -21.90 -9.74
CA ARG A 173 -13.30 -21.86 -8.98
C ARG A 173 -13.60 -23.20 -8.29
N ILE A 174 -13.38 -24.31 -8.99
CA ILE A 174 -13.55 -25.66 -8.44
C ILE A 174 -12.60 -25.89 -7.26
N TYR A 175 -11.33 -25.49 -7.37
CA TYR A 175 -10.35 -25.58 -6.29
C TYR A 175 -10.78 -24.78 -5.05
N LYS A 176 -11.14 -23.51 -5.21
CA LYS A 176 -11.56 -22.64 -4.09
C LYS A 176 -12.80 -23.14 -3.35
N THR A 177 -13.71 -23.79 -4.08
CA THR A 177 -14.96 -24.30 -3.51
C THR A 177 -14.85 -25.72 -2.96
N ASN A 178 -13.71 -26.40 -3.17
CA ASN A 178 -13.51 -27.83 -2.88
C ASN A 178 -14.59 -28.74 -3.50
N LYS A 179 -15.25 -28.28 -4.57
CA LYS A 179 -16.40 -28.97 -5.13
C LYS A 179 -15.94 -30.23 -5.86
N CYS A 180 -16.40 -31.40 -5.42
CA CYS A 180 -16.08 -32.70 -6.01
C CYS A 180 -14.60 -33.13 -5.86
N SER A 181 -13.87 -32.60 -4.86
CA SER A 181 -12.54 -33.08 -4.53
C SER A 181 -12.57 -34.56 -4.15
N ASP A 182 -11.73 -35.38 -4.78
CA ASP A 182 -11.68 -36.83 -4.62
C ASP A 182 -10.34 -37.35 -4.09
N PHE A 183 -9.42 -36.44 -3.75
CA PHE A 183 -8.09 -36.73 -3.22
C PHE A 183 -7.59 -35.61 -2.32
N THR A 184 -6.67 -35.91 -1.41
CA THR A 184 -6.12 -34.92 -0.47
C THR A 184 -4.60 -34.95 -0.48
N VAL A 185 -3.98 -33.80 -0.70
CA VAL A 185 -2.54 -33.61 -0.51
C VAL A 185 -2.30 -33.03 0.89
N PHE A 186 -1.37 -33.60 1.63
CA PHE A 186 -0.93 -33.09 2.93
C PHE A 186 0.48 -32.53 2.82
N ALA A 187 0.72 -31.39 3.45
CA ALA A 187 2.05 -30.82 3.62
C ALA A 187 2.10 -30.17 5.00
N GLY A 188 3.07 -30.57 5.84
CA GLY A 188 3.09 -30.13 7.24
C GLY A 188 1.76 -30.43 7.96
N ASN A 189 1.11 -29.39 8.49
CA ASN A 189 -0.18 -29.49 9.18
C ASN A 189 -1.38 -29.12 8.30
N LYS A 190 -1.14 -28.78 7.03
CA LYS A 190 -2.16 -28.33 6.10
C LYS A 190 -2.61 -29.46 5.18
N SER A 191 -3.91 -29.49 4.90
CA SER A 191 -4.52 -30.39 3.92
C SER A 191 -5.10 -29.59 2.76
N PHE A 192 -4.94 -30.12 1.56
CA PHE A 192 -5.36 -29.52 0.31
C PHE A 192 -6.29 -30.50 -0.42
N PRO A 193 -7.61 -30.26 -0.39
CA PRO A 193 -8.56 -31.01 -1.20
C PRO A 193 -8.32 -30.76 -2.69
N VAL A 194 -8.15 -31.83 -3.47
CA VAL A 194 -7.75 -31.78 -4.88
C VAL A 194 -8.50 -32.84 -5.71
N HIS A 195 -8.30 -32.78 -7.03
CA HIS A 195 -8.98 -33.56 -8.04
C HIS A 195 -7.96 -34.42 -8.78
N ARG A 196 -8.06 -35.75 -8.66
CA ARG A 196 -7.12 -36.71 -9.26
C ARG A 196 -6.97 -36.48 -10.74
N ILE A 197 -8.10 -36.30 -11.44
CA ILE A 197 -8.11 -36.09 -12.89
C ILE A 197 -7.23 -34.91 -13.32
N LEU A 198 -7.21 -33.82 -12.54
CA LEU A 198 -6.37 -32.67 -12.86
C LEU A 198 -4.90 -32.96 -12.55
N LEU A 199 -4.61 -33.58 -11.40
CA LEU A 199 -3.25 -33.93 -11.00
C LEU A 199 -2.60 -34.89 -12.01
N CYS A 200 -3.28 -35.99 -12.34
CA CYS A 200 -2.84 -36.99 -13.31
C CYS A 200 -2.57 -36.37 -14.69
N THR A 201 -3.48 -35.52 -15.17
CA THR A 201 -3.34 -34.87 -16.48
C THR A 201 -2.15 -33.91 -16.55
N ARG A 202 -1.77 -33.30 -15.41
CA ARG A 202 -0.71 -32.29 -15.34
C ARG A 202 0.65 -32.83 -14.88
N SER A 203 0.72 -34.05 -14.34
CA SER A 203 1.95 -34.64 -13.81
C SER A 203 1.95 -36.16 -13.95
N GLN A 204 3.00 -36.70 -14.59
CA GLN A 204 3.20 -38.16 -14.65
C GLN A 204 3.48 -38.76 -13.28
N TYR A 205 4.06 -37.98 -12.35
CA TYR A 205 4.26 -38.43 -10.98
C TYR A 205 2.91 -38.63 -10.29
N PHE A 206 2.02 -37.63 -10.34
CA PHE A 206 0.71 -37.75 -9.72
C PHE A 206 -0.19 -38.75 -10.46
N ASP A 207 -0.03 -38.93 -11.77
CA ASP A 207 -0.67 -40.00 -12.52
C ASP A 207 -0.31 -41.38 -11.94
N ALA A 208 0.99 -41.63 -11.73
CA ALA A 208 1.46 -42.86 -11.09
C ALA A 208 0.96 -43.00 -9.65
N VAL A 209 0.92 -41.93 -8.84
CA VAL A 209 0.44 -41.95 -7.45
C VAL A 209 -1.07 -42.22 -7.38
N CYS A 210 -1.85 -41.57 -8.23
CA CYS A 210 -3.29 -41.63 -8.16
C CYS A 210 -3.84 -42.90 -8.82
N ASP A 211 -3.23 -43.39 -9.89
CA ASP A 211 -3.75 -44.50 -10.71
C ASP A 211 -2.80 -45.71 -10.86
N GLY A 212 -1.52 -45.61 -10.47
CA GLY A 212 -0.65 -46.77 -10.32
C GLY A 212 -0.93 -47.41 -8.96
N CYS A 213 -1.16 -48.72 -8.88
CA CYS A 213 -1.63 -49.47 -7.70
C CYS A 213 -0.80 -49.32 -6.39
N PHE A 214 -0.68 -48.12 -5.85
CA PHE A 214 0.03 -47.75 -4.64
C PHE A 214 -0.96 -47.48 -3.51
N THR A 215 -0.45 -47.42 -2.28
CA THR A 215 -1.24 -47.16 -1.07
C THR A 215 -1.98 -45.83 -1.11
N GLU A 216 -1.42 -44.85 -1.79
CA GLU A 216 -1.95 -43.50 -1.99
C GLU A 216 -3.20 -43.53 -2.87
N SER A 217 -3.25 -44.42 -3.86
CA SER A 217 -4.42 -44.60 -4.73
C SER A 217 -5.61 -45.16 -3.95
N GLU A 218 -5.37 -46.08 -3.03
CA GLU A 218 -6.41 -46.65 -2.15
C GLU A 218 -6.82 -45.67 -1.06
N SER A 219 -5.85 -45.03 -0.39
CA SER A 219 -6.10 -44.09 0.71
C SER A 219 -6.64 -42.73 0.26
N ARG A 220 -6.59 -42.45 -1.06
CA ARG A 220 -6.98 -41.18 -1.68
C ARG A 220 -6.27 -39.97 -1.08
N SER A 221 -5.02 -40.17 -0.68
CA SER A 221 -4.20 -39.09 -0.14
C SER A 221 -2.71 -39.32 -0.31
N ILE A 222 -1.95 -38.24 -0.26
CA ILE A 222 -0.48 -38.27 -0.24
C ILE A 222 0.06 -37.21 0.71
N VAL A 223 1.18 -37.51 1.37
CA VAL A 223 1.95 -36.54 2.16
C VAL A 223 3.19 -36.12 1.38
N LEU A 224 3.33 -34.83 1.14
CA LEU A 224 4.49 -34.24 0.48
C LEU A 224 5.43 -33.62 1.53
N PRO A 225 6.75 -33.80 1.42
CA PRO A 225 7.72 -33.32 2.42
C PRO A 225 8.03 -31.82 2.34
N GLU A 226 7.59 -31.13 1.28
CA GLU A 226 7.80 -29.70 1.08
C GLU A 226 6.95 -28.85 2.02
N SER A 227 7.29 -27.56 2.13
CA SER A 227 6.55 -26.63 2.98
C SER A 227 5.09 -26.44 2.51
N GLU A 228 4.23 -26.07 3.45
CA GLU A 228 2.83 -25.68 3.17
C GLU A 228 2.72 -24.60 2.09
N GLN A 229 3.68 -23.66 2.06
CA GLN A 229 3.73 -22.59 1.06
C GLN A 229 4.11 -23.11 -0.32
N THR A 230 5.11 -23.99 -0.41
CA THR A 230 5.57 -24.60 -1.66
C THR A 230 4.46 -25.45 -2.29
N VAL A 231 3.86 -26.33 -1.49
CA VAL A 231 2.76 -27.20 -1.95
C VAL A 231 1.53 -26.38 -2.31
N GLY A 232 1.18 -25.38 -1.50
CA GLY A 232 0.08 -24.47 -1.80
C GLY A 232 0.28 -23.73 -3.13
N THR A 233 1.44 -23.14 -3.35
CA THR A 233 1.77 -22.40 -4.59
C THR A 233 1.79 -23.35 -5.80
N MET A 234 2.36 -24.55 -5.64
CA MET A 234 2.37 -25.58 -6.68
C MET A 234 0.96 -25.97 -7.10
N LEU A 235 0.07 -26.23 -6.13
CA LEU A 235 -1.32 -26.56 -6.40
C LEU A 235 -2.06 -25.36 -7.01
N GLU A 236 -1.91 -24.16 -6.48
CA GLU A 236 -2.51 -22.94 -7.07
C GLU A 236 -2.14 -22.80 -8.55
N GLU A 237 -0.87 -23.02 -8.92
CA GLU A 237 -0.42 -23.06 -10.32
C GLU A 237 -1.03 -24.22 -11.12
N MET A 238 -1.21 -25.40 -10.51
CA MET A 238 -1.89 -26.53 -11.15
C MET A 238 -3.39 -26.28 -11.37
N TYR A 239 -4.02 -25.35 -10.67
CA TYR A 239 -5.44 -24.99 -10.83
C TYR A 239 -5.65 -23.65 -11.54
N ASP A 240 -4.58 -23.02 -12.00
CA ASP A 240 -4.61 -21.68 -12.61
C ASP A 240 -5.21 -20.63 -11.65
N VAL A 241 -4.96 -20.81 -10.34
CA VAL A 241 -5.35 -19.87 -9.29
C VAL A 241 -4.25 -18.82 -9.18
N TYR A 242 -4.64 -17.55 -9.26
CA TYR A 242 -3.71 -16.45 -9.04
C TYR A 242 -3.05 -16.57 -7.67
N ASN A 243 -1.72 -16.53 -7.67
CA ASN A 243 -0.89 -16.47 -6.47
C ASN A 243 0.17 -15.36 -6.64
N PRO A 244 0.48 -14.60 -5.58
CA PRO A 244 1.43 -13.49 -5.68
C PRO A 244 2.87 -13.96 -5.91
N THR A 245 3.21 -15.20 -5.53
CA THR A 245 4.57 -15.73 -5.65
C THR A 245 5.02 -15.82 -7.11
N THR A 246 4.16 -16.28 -8.02
CA THR A 246 4.47 -16.42 -9.46
C THR A 246 3.76 -15.40 -10.35
N GLY A 247 2.90 -14.54 -9.76
CA GLY A 247 2.17 -13.48 -10.46
C GLY A 247 3.07 -12.37 -11.03
N SER A 248 2.43 -11.32 -11.53
CA SER A 248 3.06 -10.19 -12.22
C SER A 248 4.34 -9.71 -11.54
N LEU A 249 5.43 -9.65 -12.31
CA LEU A 249 6.69 -9.02 -11.90
C LEU A 249 6.46 -7.57 -11.47
N PHE A 250 5.64 -6.84 -12.21
CA PHE A 250 5.53 -5.39 -12.12
C PHE A 250 4.68 -4.93 -10.93
N THR A 251 3.62 -5.66 -10.63
CA THR A 251 2.73 -5.34 -9.50
C THR A 251 3.00 -6.19 -8.26
N GLY A 252 3.58 -7.38 -8.43
CA GLY A 252 3.77 -8.37 -7.37
C GLY A 252 5.21 -8.57 -6.89
N PHE A 253 6.23 -7.96 -7.52
CA PHE A 253 7.62 -8.15 -7.11
C PHE A 253 8.51 -6.90 -7.18
N ALA A 254 8.52 -6.19 -8.31
CA ALA A 254 9.48 -5.12 -8.59
C ALA A 254 9.44 -3.98 -7.54
N LEU A 255 8.26 -3.67 -6.99
CA LEU A 255 8.03 -2.58 -6.02
C LEU A 255 7.98 -3.05 -4.54
N LEU A 256 8.31 -4.31 -4.27
CA LEU A 256 8.37 -4.83 -2.91
C LEU A 256 9.66 -4.39 -2.19
N ARG A 257 9.66 -4.48 -0.86
CA ARG A 257 10.88 -4.25 -0.06
C ARG A 257 11.83 -5.45 -0.22
N GLU A 258 13.13 -5.24 0.00
CA GLU A 258 14.14 -6.30 -0.19
C GLU A 258 13.84 -7.57 0.64
N ILE A 259 13.38 -7.45 1.89
CA ILE A 259 13.01 -8.61 2.72
C ILE A 259 11.83 -9.42 2.15
N GLU A 260 10.92 -8.76 1.44
CA GLU A 260 9.77 -9.41 0.79
C GLU A 260 10.23 -10.07 -0.52
N LYS A 261 11.13 -9.43 -1.27
CA LYS A 261 11.76 -10.01 -2.47
C LYS A 261 12.57 -11.26 -2.12
N GLU A 262 13.38 -11.22 -1.06
CA GLU A 262 14.14 -12.37 -0.55
C GLU A 262 13.23 -13.57 -0.25
N ARG A 263 12.14 -13.33 0.51
CA ARG A 263 11.15 -14.38 0.80
C ARG A 263 10.58 -14.99 -0.49
N ILE A 264 10.15 -14.16 -1.44
CA ILE A 264 9.55 -14.63 -2.68
C ILE A 264 10.56 -15.39 -3.55
N MET A 265 11.82 -14.92 -3.64
CA MET A 265 12.87 -15.63 -4.39
C MET A 265 13.16 -17.00 -3.80
N ARG A 266 13.21 -17.12 -2.47
CA ARG A 266 13.34 -18.41 -1.78
C ARG A 266 12.15 -19.33 -2.03
N ASP A 267 10.93 -18.80 -1.99
CA ASP A 267 9.72 -19.57 -2.25
C ASP A 267 9.68 -20.08 -3.71
N LEU A 268 10.11 -19.24 -4.67
CA LEU A 268 10.24 -19.61 -6.09
C LEU A 268 11.30 -20.68 -6.33
N LEU A 269 12.46 -20.59 -5.69
CA LEU A 269 13.51 -21.61 -5.79
C LEU A 269 13.01 -22.95 -5.23
N SER A 270 12.30 -22.92 -4.10
CA SER A 270 11.68 -24.11 -3.52
C SER A 270 10.59 -24.69 -4.43
N LEU A 271 9.78 -23.83 -5.05
CA LEU A 271 8.77 -24.23 -6.04
C LEU A 271 9.42 -24.86 -7.28
N PHE A 272 10.54 -24.33 -7.77
CA PHE A 272 11.24 -24.88 -8.92
C PHE A 272 11.72 -26.31 -8.65
N VAL A 273 12.32 -26.55 -7.49
CA VAL A 273 12.77 -27.89 -7.05
C VAL A 273 11.57 -28.84 -6.93
N ALA A 274 10.47 -28.39 -6.32
CA ALA A 274 9.26 -29.19 -6.22
C ALA A 274 8.67 -29.54 -7.61
N CYS A 275 8.63 -28.57 -8.54
CA CYS A 275 8.11 -28.81 -9.88
C CYS A 275 8.97 -29.79 -10.68
N ASP A 276 10.30 -29.78 -10.51
CA ASP A 276 11.18 -30.79 -11.07
C ASP A 276 10.88 -32.18 -10.50
N LYS A 277 10.83 -32.29 -9.17
CA LYS A 277 10.54 -33.54 -8.46
C LYS A 277 9.22 -34.17 -8.87
N TYR A 278 8.19 -33.34 -9.06
CA TYR A 278 6.83 -33.78 -9.42
C TYR A 278 6.54 -33.76 -10.92
N ASN A 279 7.58 -33.60 -11.77
CA ASN A 279 7.45 -33.60 -13.23
C ASN A 279 6.38 -32.62 -13.75
N LEU A 280 6.35 -31.42 -13.17
CA LEU A 280 5.46 -30.32 -13.53
C LEU A 280 6.16 -29.37 -14.50
N GLU A 281 6.55 -29.87 -15.68
CA GLU A 281 7.50 -29.18 -16.55
C GLU A 281 7.04 -27.78 -17.03
N LYS A 282 5.72 -27.60 -17.23
CA LYS A 282 5.15 -26.30 -17.60
C LYS A 282 5.30 -25.27 -16.49
N ILE A 283 5.00 -25.68 -15.25
CA ILE A 283 5.11 -24.80 -14.07
C ILE A 283 6.58 -24.56 -13.77
N LYS A 284 7.43 -25.59 -13.84
CA LYS A 284 8.88 -25.47 -13.71
C LYS A 284 9.48 -24.42 -14.67
N GLN A 285 9.09 -24.47 -15.95
CA GLN A 285 9.53 -23.48 -16.94
C GLN A 285 9.06 -22.07 -16.58
N LYS A 286 7.78 -21.90 -16.22
CA LYS A 286 7.23 -20.61 -15.77
C LYS A 286 7.99 -20.09 -14.54
N THR A 287 8.22 -20.93 -13.53
CA THR A 287 8.96 -20.57 -12.32
C THR A 287 10.39 -20.14 -12.63
N ALA A 288 11.10 -20.83 -13.54
CA ALA A 288 12.43 -20.40 -13.97
C ALA A 288 12.40 -19.03 -14.64
N GLU A 289 11.47 -18.79 -15.56
CA GLU A 289 11.28 -17.48 -16.20
C GLU A 289 10.99 -16.40 -15.16
N THR A 290 10.09 -16.66 -14.21
CA THR A 290 9.79 -15.77 -13.08
C THR A 290 11.03 -15.42 -12.28
N ILE A 291 11.87 -16.40 -11.93
CA ILE A 291 13.12 -16.15 -11.18
C ILE A 291 14.07 -15.29 -12.02
N ILE A 292 14.32 -15.68 -13.28
CA ILE A 292 15.29 -15.00 -14.15
C ILE A 292 14.89 -13.54 -14.40
N ASP A 293 13.61 -13.26 -14.61
CA ASP A 293 13.11 -11.91 -14.90
C ASP A 293 13.07 -11.03 -13.64
N ARG A 294 13.12 -11.64 -12.44
CA ARG A 294 13.15 -10.97 -11.13
C ARG A 294 14.55 -10.66 -10.61
N LEU A 295 15.56 -11.43 -10.99
CA LEU A 295 16.95 -11.21 -10.55
C LEU A 295 17.45 -9.76 -10.72
N PRO A 296 17.15 -9.04 -11.82
CA PRO A 296 17.57 -7.64 -11.96
C PRO A 296 17.02 -6.69 -10.88
N PHE A 297 15.92 -7.04 -10.23
CA PHE A 297 15.29 -6.21 -9.20
C PHE A 297 15.75 -6.54 -7.78
N VAL A 298 16.61 -7.55 -7.60
CA VAL A 298 17.23 -7.85 -6.31
C VAL A 298 18.41 -6.88 -6.13
N GLY A 299 18.26 -5.96 -5.18
CA GLY A 299 19.25 -4.93 -4.89
C GLY A 299 20.26 -5.37 -3.84
N ASP A 300 19.82 -6.20 -2.90
CA ASP A 300 20.66 -6.72 -1.83
C ASP A 300 21.76 -7.67 -2.34
N ALA A 301 23.01 -7.38 -1.98
CA ALA A 301 24.18 -8.12 -2.45
C ALA A 301 24.22 -9.53 -1.87
N LEU A 302 23.91 -9.68 -0.58
CA LEU A 302 23.92 -10.96 0.11
C LEU A 302 22.85 -11.91 -0.46
N ASN A 303 21.62 -11.43 -0.67
CA ASN A 303 20.54 -12.22 -1.28
C ASN A 303 20.92 -12.77 -2.67
N ILE A 304 21.62 -12.00 -3.52
CA ILE A 304 22.11 -12.51 -4.81
C ILE A 304 23.11 -13.65 -4.64
N ILE A 305 23.97 -13.60 -3.61
CA ILE A 305 24.90 -14.68 -3.29
C ILE A 305 24.17 -15.90 -2.75
N ASP A 306 23.18 -15.71 -1.87
CA ASP A 306 22.37 -16.81 -1.32
C ASP A 306 21.61 -17.56 -2.42
N ILE A 307 21.05 -16.82 -3.39
CA ILE A 307 20.42 -17.42 -4.58
C ILE A 307 21.46 -18.21 -5.40
N ALA A 308 22.66 -17.66 -5.60
CA ALA A 308 23.73 -18.37 -6.30
C ALA A 308 24.14 -19.66 -5.58
N ALA A 309 24.38 -19.58 -4.28
CA ALA A 309 24.72 -20.72 -3.45
C ALA A 309 23.64 -21.81 -3.52
N PHE A 310 22.36 -21.43 -3.47
CA PHE A 310 21.23 -22.35 -3.57
C PHE A 310 21.19 -23.08 -4.92
N VAL A 311 21.32 -22.34 -6.03
CA VAL A 311 21.20 -22.90 -7.38
C VAL A 311 22.44 -23.75 -7.77
N PHE A 312 23.61 -23.45 -7.19
CA PHE A 312 24.83 -24.25 -7.38
C PHE A 312 25.00 -25.39 -6.39
N ASN A 313 24.06 -25.58 -5.47
CA ASN A 313 24.01 -26.76 -4.61
C ASN A 313 23.87 -28.04 -5.46
N ASP A 314 24.55 -29.12 -5.08
CA ASP A 314 24.51 -30.42 -5.77
C ASP A 314 23.10 -31.05 -5.79
N GLN A 315 22.23 -30.69 -4.84
CA GLN A 315 20.84 -31.14 -4.78
C GLN A 315 19.90 -30.33 -5.70
N PHE A 316 20.38 -29.22 -6.28
CA PHE A 316 19.57 -28.42 -7.19
C PHE A 316 19.44 -29.11 -8.57
N PRO A 317 18.25 -29.11 -9.21
CA PRO A 317 18.04 -29.81 -10.47
C PRO A 317 19.11 -29.52 -11.54
N GLN A 318 19.56 -30.58 -12.22
CA GLN A 318 20.54 -30.45 -13.30
C GLN A 318 19.96 -29.69 -14.50
N MET A 319 18.72 -29.99 -14.87
CA MET A 319 17.96 -29.23 -15.86
C MET A 319 17.39 -27.96 -15.21
N ASP A 320 18.25 -26.98 -15.00
CA ASP A 320 17.94 -25.73 -14.28
C ASP A 320 17.29 -24.64 -15.13
N ARG A 321 17.00 -24.93 -16.41
CA ARG A 321 16.40 -23.98 -17.37
C ARG A 321 17.18 -22.66 -17.51
N GLY A 322 18.48 -22.65 -17.17
CA GLY A 322 19.33 -21.46 -17.27
C GLY A 322 19.58 -20.69 -16.00
N LEU A 323 19.00 -21.12 -14.87
CA LEU A 323 19.10 -20.39 -13.61
C LEU A 323 20.56 -20.15 -13.19
N ARG A 324 21.44 -21.16 -13.33
CA ARG A 324 22.87 -20.99 -13.03
C ARG A 324 23.50 -19.87 -13.86
N LYS A 325 23.26 -19.87 -15.18
CA LYS A 325 23.81 -18.82 -16.07
C LYS A 325 23.23 -17.44 -15.74
N ALA A 326 21.92 -17.36 -15.50
CA ALA A 326 21.25 -16.10 -15.15
C ALA A 326 21.79 -15.48 -13.86
N VAL A 327 21.91 -16.30 -12.81
CA VAL A 327 22.41 -15.86 -11.51
C VAL A 327 23.87 -15.42 -11.62
N ILE A 328 24.73 -16.18 -12.32
CA ILE A 328 26.14 -15.78 -12.51
C ILE A 328 26.27 -14.44 -13.24
N ILE A 329 25.44 -14.17 -14.25
CA ILE A 329 25.42 -12.86 -14.93
C ILE A 329 25.07 -11.74 -13.95
N GLN A 330 24.08 -11.97 -13.08
CA GLN A 330 23.59 -10.97 -12.13
C GLN A 330 24.53 -10.77 -10.93
N THR A 331 25.19 -11.84 -10.49
CA THR A 331 26.30 -11.79 -9.51
C THR A 331 27.48 -11.02 -10.09
N LEU A 332 27.87 -11.28 -11.35
CA LEU A 332 28.97 -10.59 -11.99
C LEU A 332 28.69 -9.09 -12.14
N ALA A 333 27.47 -8.72 -12.54
CA ALA A 333 27.05 -7.32 -12.66
C ALA A 333 27.11 -6.55 -11.32
N ARG A 334 26.93 -7.24 -10.19
CA ARG A 334 26.95 -6.68 -8.84
C ARG A 334 28.28 -6.89 -8.11
N LEU A 335 29.31 -7.41 -8.78
CA LEU A 335 30.59 -7.73 -8.13
C LEU A 335 31.18 -6.53 -7.36
N PRO A 336 31.13 -5.27 -7.85
CA PRO A 336 31.58 -4.10 -7.07
C PRO A 336 30.78 -3.89 -5.77
N ALA A 337 29.46 -4.10 -5.79
CA ALA A 337 28.63 -3.99 -4.60
C ALA A 337 28.93 -5.11 -3.60
N ILE A 338 29.10 -6.34 -4.10
CA ILE A 338 29.48 -7.51 -3.29
C ILE A 338 30.84 -7.30 -2.63
N THR A 339 31.83 -6.75 -3.35
CA THR A 339 33.17 -6.50 -2.77
C THR A 339 33.20 -5.41 -1.71
N ASN A 340 32.20 -4.52 -1.71
CA ASN A 340 32.09 -3.40 -0.77
C ASN A 340 31.28 -3.74 0.49
N ASP A 341 30.69 -4.93 0.54
CA ASP A 341 29.91 -5.45 1.66
C ASP A 341 30.66 -6.64 2.29
N GLU A 342 31.08 -6.51 3.55
CA GLU A 342 31.91 -7.53 4.21
C GLU A 342 31.20 -8.88 4.32
N ASP A 343 29.91 -8.87 4.66
CA ASP A 343 29.11 -10.10 4.85
C ASP A 343 28.87 -10.78 3.50
N ALA A 344 28.51 -10.00 2.46
CA ALA A 344 28.30 -10.54 1.11
C ALA A 344 29.61 -11.06 0.48
N TRP A 345 30.74 -10.38 0.72
CA TRP A 345 32.05 -10.84 0.24
C TRP A 345 32.49 -12.14 0.92
N GLU A 346 32.31 -12.25 2.24
CA GLU A 346 32.65 -13.47 2.98
C GLU A 346 31.81 -14.65 2.47
N GLU A 347 30.49 -14.47 2.34
CA GLU A 347 29.59 -15.51 1.83
C GLU A 347 29.94 -15.90 0.39
N TYR A 348 30.24 -14.93 -0.48
CA TYR A 348 30.66 -15.20 -1.87
C TYR A 348 31.93 -16.07 -1.92
N MET A 349 32.93 -15.74 -1.11
CA MET A 349 34.20 -16.48 -1.06
C MET A 349 34.05 -17.89 -0.46
N ARG A 350 33.05 -18.10 0.40
CA ARG A 350 32.71 -19.41 0.97
C ARG A 350 32.24 -20.41 -0.09
N HIS A 351 31.59 -19.93 -1.16
CA HIS A 351 31.06 -20.76 -2.24
C HIS A 351 31.99 -20.85 -3.44
N GLY A 352 33.08 -21.61 -3.30
CA GLY A 352 34.13 -21.73 -4.33
C GLY A 352 33.64 -22.21 -5.72
N VAL A 353 32.50 -22.90 -5.81
CA VAL A 353 31.87 -23.27 -7.09
C VAL A 353 31.32 -22.03 -7.81
N VAL A 354 30.63 -21.15 -7.07
CA VAL A 354 30.09 -19.88 -7.58
C VAL A 354 31.23 -18.97 -8.01
N VAL A 355 32.29 -18.83 -7.19
CA VAL A 355 33.48 -18.02 -7.53
C VAL A 355 34.13 -18.46 -8.84
N ARG A 356 34.29 -19.78 -9.04
CA ARG A 356 34.83 -20.32 -10.30
C ARG A 356 33.92 -20.01 -11.48
N ALA A 357 32.61 -20.18 -11.33
CA ALA A 357 31.64 -19.91 -12.39
C ALA A 357 31.62 -18.42 -12.79
N VAL A 358 31.64 -17.50 -11.81
CA VAL A 358 31.75 -16.05 -12.07
C VAL A 358 33.06 -15.71 -12.75
N SER A 359 34.17 -16.29 -12.31
CA SER A 359 35.49 -16.05 -12.92
C SER A 359 35.52 -16.50 -14.38
N THR A 360 35.01 -17.70 -14.67
CA THR A 360 34.91 -18.21 -16.05
C THR A 360 34.08 -17.26 -16.92
N GLN A 361 32.90 -16.85 -16.44
CA GLN A 361 32.03 -15.92 -17.18
C GLN A 361 32.71 -14.55 -17.42
N TYR A 362 33.50 -14.04 -16.47
CA TYR A 362 34.24 -12.79 -16.62
C TYR A 362 35.30 -12.87 -17.72
N TYR A 363 36.03 -13.99 -17.82
CA TYR A 363 37.04 -14.17 -18.87
C TYR A 363 36.43 -14.47 -20.24
N GLU A 364 35.27 -15.11 -20.31
CA GLU A 364 34.55 -15.35 -21.57
C GLU A 364 33.95 -14.06 -22.18
N THR A 365 33.65 -13.07 -21.34
CA THR A 365 33.04 -11.79 -21.77
C THR A 365 34.05 -10.73 -22.20
N LYS A 366 35.34 -10.90 -21.89
CA LYS A 366 36.43 -10.14 -22.50
C LYS A 366 36.94 -10.90 -23.72
N GLU A 367 36.70 -10.40 -24.93
CA GLU A 367 37.21 -11.03 -26.16
C GLU A 367 38.71 -11.42 -26.05
N PRO A 368 39.12 -12.54 -26.65
CA PRO A 368 40.50 -12.99 -26.57
C PRO A 368 41.39 -12.04 -27.37
N VAL A 369 42.28 -11.33 -26.68
CA VAL A 369 43.39 -10.63 -27.32
C VAL A 369 44.31 -11.69 -27.94
N ILE A 370 44.17 -11.91 -29.25
CA ILE A 370 45.15 -12.63 -30.06
C ILE A 370 46.41 -11.77 -30.07
N MET A 371 47.44 -12.19 -29.34
CA MET A 371 48.81 -11.76 -29.63
C MET A 371 49.69 -12.99 -29.83
N THR A 372 50.10 -13.16 -31.09
CA THR A 372 51.20 -14.01 -31.56
C THR A 372 52.52 -13.70 -30.83
N PRO A 373 53.42 -14.70 -30.68
CA PRO A 373 54.66 -14.57 -29.89
C PRO A 373 55.74 -13.80 -30.66
N PRO A 374 56.73 -13.18 -29.97
CA PRO A 374 58.02 -13.89 -29.86
C PRO A 374 58.90 -13.59 -28.61
N SER A 375 59.74 -14.59 -28.30
CA SER A 375 61.15 -14.58 -27.81
C SER A 375 61.54 -14.14 -26.37
N THR A 376 62.06 -15.13 -25.64
CA THR A 376 63.05 -15.16 -24.54
C THR A 376 64.44 -14.58 -24.91
N PRO A 377 65.48 -14.51 -24.02
CA PRO A 377 65.59 -14.71 -22.55
C PRO A 377 66.45 -13.64 -21.80
N GLU A 378 66.50 -13.64 -20.45
CA GLU A 378 67.74 -13.85 -19.62
C GLU A 378 67.57 -13.62 -18.10
N LYS A 379 68.47 -14.23 -17.33
CA LYS A 379 68.47 -14.55 -15.88
C LYS A 379 69.33 -13.59 -15.02
N HIS A 380 69.16 -13.75 -13.69
CA HIS A 380 70.08 -13.49 -12.54
C HIS A 380 69.66 -12.33 -11.63
N ALA A 381 69.78 -12.35 -10.29
CA ALA A 381 69.97 -13.37 -9.23
C ALA A 381 69.88 -12.65 -7.85
N ASN A 382 69.57 -13.43 -6.78
CA ASN A 382 69.97 -13.24 -5.36
C ASN A 382 69.31 -12.12 -4.52
N THR A 383 68.86 -12.26 -3.27
CA THR A 383 68.63 -13.35 -2.26
C THR A 383 67.81 -12.71 -1.08
N PRO A 384 67.29 -13.49 -0.11
CA PRO A 384 66.13 -13.15 0.74
C PRO A 384 66.48 -12.71 2.18
N LEU A 385 65.47 -12.36 3.00
CA LEU A 385 65.39 -12.78 4.42
C LEU A 385 63.98 -12.59 5.03
N HIS A 386 63.68 -13.55 5.91
CA HIS A 386 62.46 -13.91 6.65
C HIS A 386 61.91 -12.88 7.65
N PHE A 387 60.59 -12.99 7.92
CA PHE A 387 59.96 -12.69 9.23
C PHE A 387 59.19 -13.92 9.73
N PRO A 388 59.25 -14.26 11.04
CA PRO A 388 58.30 -15.16 11.67
C PRO A 388 57.34 -14.43 12.63
N CYS A 389 56.21 -15.11 12.84
CA CYS A 389 55.12 -14.88 13.76
C CYS A 389 55.56 -14.91 15.25
N THR A 390 54.87 -14.20 16.17
CA THR A 390 53.90 -14.73 17.17
C THR A 390 53.72 -13.76 18.35
N SER A 391 52.49 -13.75 18.88
CA SER A 391 51.87 -13.07 20.04
C SER A 391 52.68 -12.82 21.33
N MET A 392 52.27 -11.81 22.12
CA MET A 392 51.82 -11.95 23.52
C MET A 392 51.17 -10.66 24.04
N ALA A 393 50.21 -10.81 24.96
CA ALA A 393 49.46 -9.77 25.67
C ALA A 393 49.99 -9.55 27.10
N LEU A 394 49.80 -8.34 27.67
CA LEU A 394 49.17 -8.02 28.98
C LEU A 394 49.64 -6.68 29.59
N ASP A 395 48.65 -5.80 29.80
CA ASP A 395 48.31 -4.85 30.88
C ASP A 395 49.35 -4.07 31.73
N VAL A 396 49.10 -2.76 31.92
CA VAL A 396 48.45 -2.12 33.10
C VAL A 396 48.84 -0.62 33.15
N ALA A 397 47.85 0.30 33.17
CA ALA A 397 47.66 1.32 34.23
C ALA A 397 46.69 2.47 33.84
N SER A 398 45.49 2.42 34.44
CA SER A 398 44.69 3.48 35.10
C SER A 398 44.74 4.95 34.65
N SER A 399 43.57 5.50 34.31
CA SER A 399 43.01 6.66 35.02
C SER A 399 41.48 6.71 34.92
N ASN A 400 40.84 7.00 36.05
CA ASN A 400 39.39 7.13 36.23
C ASN A 400 38.89 8.46 35.68
N ASP A 401 37.71 8.45 35.03
CA ASP A 401 36.70 9.49 35.29
C ASP A 401 35.29 9.00 34.90
N THR A 402 34.31 9.45 35.69
CA THR A 402 32.92 8.92 35.74
C THR A 402 31.99 9.75 34.84
N PRO A 403 31.08 9.18 34.04
CA PRO A 403 30.05 9.97 33.37
C PRO A 403 28.72 9.97 34.16
N LEU A 404 28.24 11.18 34.45
CA LEU A 404 26.88 11.49 34.85
C LEU A 404 25.88 11.07 33.76
N LYS A 405 24.86 10.29 34.16
CA LYS A 405 23.69 9.95 33.32
C LYS A 405 22.90 11.22 32.97
N ALA A 406 22.96 11.63 31.71
CA ALA A 406 21.94 12.51 31.12
C ALA A 406 20.81 11.64 30.54
N ALA A 407 19.59 11.86 31.04
CA ALA A 407 18.37 11.25 30.53
C ALA A 407 18.16 11.67 29.07
N SER A 408 18.10 10.70 28.16
CA SER A 408 17.72 10.90 26.77
C SER A 408 16.26 11.35 26.71
N LYS A 409 16.01 12.52 26.13
CA LYS A 409 14.68 12.90 25.64
C LYS A 409 14.24 11.88 24.58
N PRO A 410 12.97 11.47 24.54
CA PRO A 410 12.47 10.63 23.47
C PRO A 410 12.61 11.38 22.13
N LEU A 411 13.19 10.68 21.15
CA LEU A 411 13.33 11.12 19.76
C LEU A 411 11.92 11.47 19.24
N GLN A 412 11.66 12.75 18.91
CA GLN A 412 10.43 13.14 18.24
C GLN A 412 10.40 12.46 16.87
N LYS A 413 9.44 11.54 16.67
CA LYS A 413 9.10 11.03 15.33
C LYS A 413 8.78 12.22 14.44
N LEU A 414 9.50 12.34 13.32
CA LEU A 414 9.10 13.25 12.24
C LEU A 414 7.66 12.88 11.83
N PRO A 415 6.75 13.86 11.59
CA PRO A 415 5.41 13.57 11.12
C PRO A 415 5.50 12.76 9.82
N ALA A 416 4.87 11.59 9.79
CA ALA A 416 4.79 10.80 8.57
C ALA A 416 4.11 11.64 7.48
N GLU A 417 4.69 11.65 6.28
CA GLU A 417 4.13 12.42 5.17
C GLU A 417 2.70 11.95 4.84
N PRO A 418 1.77 12.88 4.51
CA PRO A 418 0.43 12.50 4.07
C PRO A 418 0.49 11.68 2.78
N ASN A 419 -0.20 10.54 2.75
CA ASN A 419 -0.34 9.71 1.55
C ASN A 419 -1.45 10.20 0.60
N VAL A 420 -2.35 11.06 1.08
CA VAL A 420 -3.28 11.82 0.25
C VAL A 420 -2.77 13.26 0.23
N LEU A 421 -2.40 13.79 -0.94
CA LEU A 421 -1.86 15.16 -1.05
C LEU A 421 -2.96 16.21 -1.00
N GLU A 422 -4.09 15.92 -1.65
CA GLU A 422 -5.28 16.74 -1.65
C GLU A 422 -6.54 15.87 -1.51
N VAL A 423 -7.54 16.33 -0.75
CA VAL A 423 -8.85 15.69 -0.70
C VAL A 423 -9.93 16.66 -1.15
N VAL A 424 -10.73 16.26 -2.12
CA VAL A 424 -11.92 16.97 -2.59
C VAL A 424 -13.14 16.41 -1.85
N PHE A 425 -13.61 17.12 -0.83
CA PHE A 425 -14.82 16.78 -0.10
C PHE A 425 -16.04 17.49 -0.70
N GLY A 426 -16.87 16.76 -1.42
CA GLY A 426 -17.90 17.35 -2.29
C GLY A 426 -17.24 18.12 -3.43
N SER A 427 -17.19 19.45 -3.32
CA SER A 427 -16.44 20.33 -4.23
C SER A 427 -15.38 21.18 -3.50
N LEU A 428 -15.13 20.92 -2.21
CA LEU A 428 -14.14 21.64 -1.41
C LEU A 428 -12.79 20.93 -1.48
N LEU A 429 -11.75 21.64 -1.92
CA LEU A 429 -10.37 21.14 -1.88
C LEU A 429 -9.77 21.40 -0.49
N ILE A 430 -9.29 20.34 0.16
CA ILE A 430 -8.75 20.38 1.52
C ILE A 430 -7.39 19.68 1.50
N LYS A 431 -6.39 20.25 2.15
CA LYS A 431 -5.07 19.62 2.32
C LYS A 431 -5.08 18.69 3.55
N PRO A 432 -4.84 17.38 3.40
CA PRO A 432 -4.66 16.44 4.52
C PRO A 432 -3.45 16.79 5.39
N TRP A 433 -3.52 16.38 6.66
CA TRP A 433 -2.46 16.65 7.64
C TRP A 433 -1.64 15.40 7.96
N TYR A 434 -2.28 14.23 7.89
CA TYR A 434 -1.70 12.96 8.28
C TYR A 434 -2.05 11.90 7.23
N PRO A 435 -1.28 10.80 7.16
CA PRO A 435 -1.65 9.67 6.33
C PRO A 435 -2.93 9.01 6.84
N SER A 436 -3.73 8.50 5.91
CA SER A 436 -4.91 7.66 6.15
C SER A 436 -4.85 6.38 5.34
N PHE A 437 -5.30 5.28 5.93
CA PHE A 437 -5.11 3.93 5.41
C PHE A 437 -6.26 3.50 4.50
N TYR A 438 -6.57 4.29 3.47
CA TYR A 438 -7.50 3.87 2.42
C TYR A 438 -6.97 2.58 1.74
N PRO A 439 -7.85 1.68 1.27
CA PRO A 439 -7.42 0.46 0.58
C PRO A 439 -6.54 0.80 -0.63
N GLU A 440 -5.30 0.27 -0.66
CA GLU A 440 -4.32 0.58 -1.70
C GLU A 440 -4.84 0.16 -3.08
N GLU A 441 -5.61 -0.93 -3.17
CA GLU A 441 -6.24 -1.36 -4.43
C GLU A 441 -7.25 -0.34 -5.01
N LEU A 442 -7.83 0.55 -4.18
CA LEU A 442 -8.85 1.51 -4.61
C LEU A 442 -8.30 2.93 -4.77
N VAL A 443 -7.39 3.34 -3.89
CA VAL A 443 -6.91 4.73 -3.80
C VAL A 443 -5.44 4.86 -4.21
N GLY A 444 -4.67 3.77 -4.20
CA GLY A 444 -3.22 3.78 -4.36
C GLY A 444 -2.47 4.04 -3.04
N ARG A 445 -1.17 3.75 -3.04
CA ARG A 445 -0.28 4.01 -1.88
C ARG A 445 -0.16 5.50 -1.57
N LYS A 446 -0.06 6.30 -2.63
CA LYS A 446 -0.08 7.76 -2.58
C LYS A 446 -1.03 8.25 -3.67
N VAL A 447 -1.82 9.27 -3.37
CA VAL A 447 -2.77 9.85 -4.31
C VAL A 447 -2.66 11.37 -4.28
N GLU A 448 -2.51 11.97 -5.45
CA GLU A 448 -2.50 13.43 -5.56
C GLU A 448 -3.83 14.01 -5.07
N ARG A 449 -4.94 13.43 -5.52
CA ARG A 449 -6.27 13.93 -5.23
C ARG A 449 -7.28 12.82 -4.97
N LEU A 450 -7.84 12.79 -3.77
CA LEU A 450 -8.91 11.88 -3.37
C LEU A 450 -10.26 12.59 -3.38
N TYR A 451 -11.24 12.08 -4.10
CA TYR A 451 -12.61 12.62 -4.11
C TYR A 451 -13.47 11.88 -3.08
N VAL A 452 -14.16 12.63 -2.22
CA VAL A 452 -14.97 12.08 -1.11
C VAL A 452 -16.37 12.68 -1.16
N CYS A 453 -17.38 11.83 -1.19
CA CYS A 453 -18.78 12.23 -1.20
C CYS A 453 -19.18 12.91 0.10
N GLN A 454 -19.77 14.09 0.00
CA GLN A 454 -20.16 14.89 1.16
C GLN A 454 -21.31 14.30 2.00
N TRP A 455 -22.06 13.35 1.43
CA TRP A 455 -23.23 12.74 2.08
C TRP A 455 -22.92 11.36 2.68
N CYS A 456 -22.23 10.48 1.95
CA CYS A 456 -21.99 9.09 2.38
C CYS A 456 -20.51 8.76 2.65
N PHE A 457 -19.61 9.73 2.49
CA PHE A 457 -18.16 9.58 2.62
C PHE A 457 -17.52 8.54 1.69
N LYS A 458 -18.28 7.97 0.73
CA LYS A 458 -17.71 7.12 -0.32
C LYS A 458 -16.65 7.92 -1.08
N TYR A 459 -15.51 7.27 -1.33
CA TYR A 459 -14.35 7.89 -1.91
C TYR A 459 -13.98 7.27 -3.26
N SER A 460 -13.20 8.00 -4.06
CA SER A 460 -12.67 7.58 -5.36
C SER A 460 -11.40 8.36 -5.68
N LYS A 461 -10.38 7.72 -6.24
CA LYS A 461 -9.24 8.43 -6.85
C LYS A 461 -9.58 9.01 -8.23
N GLU A 462 -10.59 8.46 -8.89
CA GLU A 462 -11.04 8.88 -10.21
C GLU A 462 -12.18 9.90 -10.15
N LEU A 463 -12.03 11.01 -10.89
CA LEU A 463 -13.03 12.07 -10.97
C LEU A 463 -14.35 11.59 -11.61
N MET A 464 -14.29 10.80 -12.69
CA MET A 464 -15.50 10.39 -13.42
C MET A 464 -16.36 9.42 -12.60
N ALA A 465 -15.75 8.47 -11.90
CA ALA A 465 -16.44 7.59 -10.96
C ALA A 465 -17.10 8.38 -9.83
N PHE A 466 -16.42 9.40 -9.31
CA PHE A 466 -16.96 10.30 -8.30
C PHE A 466 -18.16 11.10 -8.80
N LEU A 467 -18.07 11.73 -9.98
CA LEU A 467 -19.17 12.48 -10.59
C LEU A 467 -20.37 11.57 -10.91
N GLY A 468 -20.12 10.33 -11.33
CA GLY A 468 -21.15 9.31 -11.51
C GLY A 468 -21.87 8.99 -10.19
N HIS A 469 -21.10 8.83 -9.10
CA HIS A 469 -21.66 8.59 -7.77
C HIS A 469 -22.50 9.76 -7.24
N LEU A 470 -22.06 11.02 -7.42
CA LEU A 470 -22.83 12.18 -6.93
C LEU A 470 -24.26 12.24 -7.51
N LYS A 471 -24.46 11.74 -8.73
CA LYS A 471 -25.78 11.70 -9.39
C LYS A 471 -26.70 10.62 -8.80
N THR A 472 -26.13 9.52 -8.31
CA THR A 472 -26.88 8.33 -7.86
C THR A 472 -26.73 8.03 -6.37
N CYS A 473 -26.09 8.92 -5.61
CA CYS A 473 -25.84 8.71 -4.19
C CYS A 473 -27.18 8.56 -3.42
N PRO A 474 -27.39 7.47 -2.68
CA PRO A 474 -28.65 7.22 -1.98
C PRO A 474 -28.91 8.23 -0.84
N LEU A 475 -27.85 8.85 -0.31
CA LEU A 475 -27.94 9.81 0.80
C LEU A 475 -28.04 11.27 0.35
N ARG A 476 -28.17 11.54 -0.96
CA ARG A 476 -28.21 12.91 -1.48
C ARG A 476 -29.44 13.69 -1.02
N CYS A 477 -30.60 13.04 -0.98
CA CYS A 477 -31.88 13.68 -0.65
C CYS A 477 -32.43 13.24 0.72
N THR A 478 -31.61 12.57 1.53
CA THR A 478 -32.00 12.09 2.86
C THR A 478 -31.01 12.60 3.91
N PRO A 479 -31.42 12.72 5.18
CA PRO A 479 -30.49 12.98 6.27
C PRO A 479 -29.39 11.89 6.36
N PRO A 480 -28.30 12.16 7.10
CA PRO A 480 -27.34 11.12 7.45
C PRO A 480 -28.03 9.93 8.13
N PRO A 481 -27.45 8.71 8.02
CA PRO A 481 -28.00 7.54 8.67
C PRO A 481 -28.04 7.70 10.20
N GLY A 482 -28.78 6.82 10.86
CA GLY A 482 -28.93 6.84 12.31
C GLY A 482 -30.09 7.71 12.81
N VAL A 483 -30.02 8.09 14.08
CA VAL A 483 -31.12 8.73 14.80
C VAL A 483 -30.73 10.16 15.16
N ARG A 484 -31.53 11.14 14.76
CA ARG A 484 -31.37 12.52 15.23
C ARG A 484 -31.67 12.58 16.74
N ILE A 485 -30.69 12.96 17.55
CA ILE A 485 -30.79 13.03 19.01
C ILE A 485 -30.85 14.45 19.57
N TYR A 486 -30.51 15.44 18.74
CA TYR A 486 -30.48 16.85 19.12
C TYR A 486 -30.82 17.70 17.90
N THR A 487 -31.59 18.77 18.10
CA THR A 487 -31.75 19.80 17.09
C THR A 487 -32.01 21.15 17.74
N LYS A 488 -31.19 22.14 17.41
CA LYS A 488 -31.34 23.50 17.89
C LYS A 488 -30.73 24.47 16.88
N ASP A 489 -31.46 25.54 16.60
CA ASP A 489 -31.04 26.60 15.71
C ASP A 489 -30.55 26.04 14.35
N ASN A 490 -29.27 26.25 14.02
CA ASN A 490 -28.66 25.83 12.75
C ASN A 490 -28.02 24.43 12.80
N TYR A 491 -28.17 23.68 13.90
CA TYR A 491 -27.43 22.45 14.13
C TYR A 491 -28.30 21.27 14.59
N SER A 492 -27.94 20.07 14.12
CA SER A 492 -28.48 18.81 14.62
C SER A 492 -27.35 17.83 14.95
N LEU A 493 -27.60 16.92 15.90
CA LEU A 493 -26.73 15.76 16.14
C LEU A 493 -27.45 14.47 15.76
N TYR A 494 -26.75 13.61 15.02
CA TYR A 494 -27.20 12.27 14.66
C TYR A 494 -26.32 11.24 15.35
N GLU A 495 -26.93 10.29 16.05
CA GLU A 495 -26.25 9.12 16.60
C GLU A 495 -26.32 7.97 15.60
N ILE A 496 -25.15 7.45 15.25
CA ILE A 496 -24.95 6.32 14.36
C ILE A 496 -24.30 5.20 15.14
N ASP A 497 -24.87 4.00 15.02
CA ASP A 497 -24.24 2.76 15.48
C ASP A 497 -23.31 2.22 14.39
N GLY A 498 -22.02 2.11 14.69
CA GLY A 498 -21.02 1.61 13.76
C GLY A 498 -21.23 0.15 13.35
N GLU A 499 -21.94 -0.64 14.14
CA GLU A 499 -22.34 -2.01 13.78
C GLU A 499 -23.45 -2.01 12.72
N LYS A 500 -24.47 -1.16 12.90
CA LYS A 500 -25.62 -1.07 11.99
C LYS A 500 -25.28 -0.36 10.67
N HIS A 501 -24.36 0.60 10.71
CA HIS A 501 -23.96 1.41 9.55
C HIS A 501 -22.46 1.30 9.25
N LYS A 502 -21.95 0.06 9.20
CA LYS A 502 -20.51 -0.27 9.10
C LYS A 502 -19.77 0.49 8.01
N LEU A 503 -20.24 0.42 6.76
CA LEU A 503 -19.57 1.09 5.63
C LEU A 503 -19.48 2.61 5.81
N TYR A 504 -20.55 3.25 6.31
CA TYR A 504 -20.57 4.69 6.54
C TYR A 504 -19.55 5.07 7.64
N ALA A 505 -19.53 4.33 8.74
CA ALA A 505 -18.61 4.57 9.86
C ALA A 505 -17.14 4.31 9.49
N GLN A 506 -16.87 3.31 8.65
CA GLN A 506 -15.53 3.04 8.10
C GLN A 506 -15.07 4.19 7.19
N ASN A 507 -15.90 4.59 6.23
CA ASN A 507 -15.60 5.70 5.33
C ASN A 507 -15.36 7.02 6.08
N LEU A 508 -16.20 7.33 7.07
CA LEU A 508 -16.03 8.49 7.94
C LEU A 508 -14.73 8.40 8.74
N SER A 509 -14.37 7.22 9.25
CA SER A 509 -13.15 7.02 10.01
C SER A 509 -11.88 7.18 9.16
N LEU A 510 -11.88 6.68 7.93
CA LEU A 510 -10.80 6.89 6.96
C LEU A 510 -10.66 8.37 6.60
N PHE A 511 -11.77 9.06 6.36
CA PHE A 511 -11.76 10.51 6.11
C PHE A 511 -11.24 11.29 7.32
N ALA A 512 -11.65 10.92 8.54
CA ALA A 512 -11.21 11.56 9.76
C ALA A 512 -9.71 11.38 10.02
N LYS A 513 -9.15 10.20 9.68
CA LYS A 513 -7.74 9.88 9.87
C LYS A 513 -6.80 10.80 9.08
N LEU A 514 -7.26 11.39 7.97
CA LEU A 514 -6.54 12.44 7.23
C LEU A 514 -6.21 13.67 8.09
N PHE A 515 -6.95 13.89 9.18
CA PHE A 515 -6.85 15.06 10.05
C PHE A 515 -6.64 14.70 11.52
N LEU A 516 -6.49 13.42 11.85
CA LEU A 516 -6.22 12.91 13.19
C LEU A 516 -5.00 11.97 13.15
N ASP A 517 -3.93 12.36 13.83
CA ASP A 517 -2.70 11.56 13.90
C ASP A 517 -2.90 10.27 14.70
N THR A 518 -3.50 10.41 15.89
CA THR A 518 -3.60 9.36 16.91
C THR A 518 -4.80 8.42 16.74
N LYS A 519 -5.61 8.58 15.68
CA LYS A 519 -6.73 7.67 15.42
C LYS A 519 -6.20 6.31 14.93
N SER A 520 -6.36 5.28 15.75
CA SER A 520 -5.87 3.92 15.47
C SER A 520 -6.92 2.98 14.87
N VAL A 521 -8.21 3.22 15.15
CA VAL A 521 -9.32 2.36 14.71
C VAL A 521 -10.09 3.02 13.58
N PHE A 522 -10.10 2.39 12.41
CA PHE A 522 -10.82 2.87 11.22
C PHE A 522 -11.58 1.78 10.45
N TYR A 523 -11.23 0.49 10.63
CA TYR A 523 -11.95 -0.64 10.04
C TYR A 523 -12.88 -1.37 11.01
N ASP A 524 -12.46 -1.59 12.26
CA ASP A 524 -13.30 -2.21 13.31
C ASP A 524 -14.16 -1.17 14.04
N VAL A 525 -15.25 -0.77 13.39
CA VAL A 525 -16.14 0.29 13.88
C VAL A 525 -17.30 -0.23 14.74
N THR A 526 -17.40 -1.55 14.93
CA THR A 526 -18.58 -2.23 15.50
C THR A 526 -18.83 -1.88 16.97
N THR A 527 -17.75 -1.59 17.71
CA THR A 527 -17.76 -1.25 19.13
C THR A 527 -17.99 0.24 19.41
N PHE A 528 -18.22 1.06 18.38
CA PHE A 528 -18.31 2.51 18.49
C PHE A 528 -19.70 3.07 18.09
N LEU A 529 -20.11 4.10 18.82
CA LEU A 529 -21.15 5.04 18.41
C LEU A 529 -20.48 6.30 17.83
N TYR A 530 -21.11 6.88 16.81
CA TYR A 530 -20.66 8.11 16.14
C TYR A 530 -21.74 9.18 16.26
N TYR A 531 -21.35 10.38 16.66
CA TYR A 531 -22.24 11.53 16.85
C TYR A 531 -21.89 12.60 15.83
N LEU A 532 -22.66 12.65 14.75
CA LEU A 532 -22.43 13.57 13.64
C LEU A 532 -23.06 14.93 13.93
N LEU A 533 -22.27 16.00 13.82
CA LEU A 533 -22.78 17.36 13.79
C LEU A 533 -23.15 17.75 12.37
N VAL A 534 -24.42 18.08 12.19
CA VAL A 534 -25.01 18.51 10.91
C VAL A 534 -25.35 19.99 11.01
N ALA A 535 -24.78 20.81 10.12
CA ALA A 535 -25.15 22.21 9.96
C ALA A 535 -26.25 22.34 8.89
N HIS A 536 -27.30 23.12 9.17
CA HIS A 536 -28.39 23.37 8.22
C HIS A 536 -28.05 24.46 7.20
N ASN A 537 -27.17 25.39 7.59
CA ASN A 537 -26.61 26.43 6.74
C ASN A 537 -25.09 26.48 6.98
N PRO A 538 -24.31 25.56 6.39
CA PRO A 538 -22.86 25.53 6.56
C PRO A 538 -22.19 26.74 5.90
N THR A 539 -21.18 27.32 6.55
CA THR A 539 -20.33 28.37 5.98
C THR A 539 -18.86 27.95 6.13
N PRO A 540 -18.09 27.76 5.05
CA PRO A 540 -18.50 27.87 3.65
C PRO A 540 -19.56 26.83 3.29
N ASN A 541 -20.40 27.16 2.30
CA ASN A 541 -21.24 26.15 1.65
C ASN A 541 -20.38 25.29 0.72
N ILE A 542 -20.91 24.15 0.27
CA ILE A 542 -20.28 23.36 -0.79
C ILE A 542 -20.97 23.74 -2.12
N PRO A 543 -20.25 24.37 -3.06
CA PRO A 543 -20.81 24.70 -4.39
C PRO A 543 -21.25 23.47 -5.20
N ASN A 544 -22.04 23.70 -6.25
CA ASN A 544 -22.38 22.68 -7.27
C ASN A 544 -23.05 21.39 -6.76
N THR A 545 -23.78 21.46 -5.64
CA THR A 545 -24.51 20.33 -5.06
C THR A 545 -25.82 19.97 -5.81
N ASN A 546 -26.23 20.80 -6.76
CA ASN A 546 -27.46 20.66 -7.56
C ASN A 546 -27.26 19.97 -8.93
N LEU A 547 -26.34 18.98 -9.01
CA LEU A 547 -26.11 18.20 -10.23
C LEU A 547 -27.27 17.21 -10.48
N GLY A 548 -28.38 17.71 -11.03
CA GLY A 548 -29.60 16.93 -11.33
C GLY A 548 -30.81 17.73 -10.90
N GLY A 549 -31.53 18.27 -11.89
CA GLY A 549 -32.61 19.24 -11.71
C GLY A 549 -33.79 18.66 -10.96
N ASP A 550 -33.85 18.96 -9.67
CA ASP A 550 -35.06 19.41 -8.99
C ASP A 550 -34.56 20.16 -7.75
N GLY A 551 -34.98 21.40 -7.52
CA GLY A 551 -34.39 22.32 -6.52
C GLY A 551 -34.59 21.93 -5.05
N THR A 552 -34.62 20.63 -4.73
CA THR A 552 -35.06 20.03 -3.46
C THR A 552 -33.93 19.44 -2.62
N ALA A 553 -32.66 19.66 -2.98
CA ALA A 553 -31.54 19.18 -2.18
C ALA A 553 -31.51 19.89 -0.82
N LEU A 554 -31.72 19.12 0.27
CA LEU A 554 -31.61 19.60 1.64
C LEU A 554 -30.20 20.19 1.86
N GLN A 555 -30.12 21.44 2.32
CA GLN A 555 -28.86 22.17 2.50
C GLN A 555 -28.08 21.73 3.76
N HIS A 556 -28.26 20.49 4.20
CA HIS A 556 -27.67 19.97 5.42
C HIS A 556 -26.32 19.33 5.14
N GLN A 557 -25.31 19.65 5.94
CA GLN A 557 -23.95 19.12 5.78
C GLN A 557 -23.41 18.57 7.09
N VAL A 558 -22.83 17.38 7.05
CA VAL A 558 -22.00 16.88 8.16
C VAL A 558 -20.72 17.71 8.20
N VAL A 559 -20.52 18.43 9.30
CA VAL A 559 -19.39 19.38 9.47
C VAL A 559 -18.36 18.91 10.51
N GLY A 560 -18.67 17.83 11.22
CA GLY A 560 -17.78 17.22 12.20
C GLY A 560 -18.47 16.07 12.93
N PHE A 561 -17.74 15.38 13.78
CA PHE A 561 -18.28 14.32 14.61
C PHE A 561 -17.42 14.09 15.86
N PHE A 562 -17.95 13.31 16.79
CA PHE A 562 -17.13 12.56 17.74
C PHE A 562 -17.54 11.08 17.77
N SER A 563 -16.62 10.19 18.12
CA SER A 563 -16.91 8.78 18.39
C SER A 563 -16.86 8.48 19.89
N LYS A 564 -17.60 7.47 20.33
CA LYS A 564 -17.64 6.98 21.71
C LYS A 564 -17.72 5.46 21.71
N GLU A 565 -16.91 4.81 22.52
CA GLU A 565 -17.01 3.36 22.72
C GLU A 565 -18.36 3.02 23.38
N LYS A 566 -19.02 1.96 22.90
CA LYS A 566 -20.22 1.42 23.53
C LYS A 566 -19.92 1.01 24.99
N MET A 567 -18.75 0.41 25.21
CA MET A 567 -18.25 -0.05 26.50
C MET A 567 -16.83 0.47 26.76
N SER A 568 -16.72 1.64 27.38
CA SER A 568 -15.41 2.19 27.77
C SER A 568 -15.03 1.72 29.17
N TRP A 569 -13.86 1.11 29.33
CA TRP A 569 -13.32 0.68 30.63
C TRP A 569 -12.82 1.87 31.46
N ASP A 570 -12.24 2.88 30.81
CA ASP A 570 -11.64 4.06 31.45
C ASP A 570 -12.64 5.20 31.71
N ASN A 571 -13.93 4.97 31.46
CA ASN A 571 -14.99 6.00 31.52
C ASN A 571 -14.77 7.14 30.50
N ASN A 572 -14.16 6.87 29.35
CA ASN A 572 -14.06 7.88 28.29
C ASN A 572 -15.46 8.15 27.73
N ASN A 573 -15.87 9.42 27.72
CA ASN A 573 -17.13 9.82 27.09
C ASN A 573 -16.97 10.16 25.60
N LEU A 574 -15.72 10.16 25.13
CA LEU A 574 -15.33 10.52 23.78
C LEU A 574 -13.99 9.85 23.45
N ALA A 575 -13.92 9.18 22.29
CA ALA A 575 -12.72 8.54 21.77
C ALA A 575 -11.99 9.47 20.78
N CYS A 576 -12.61 9.78 19.65
CA CYS A 576 -12.09 10.75 18.67
C CYS A 576 -13.06 11.92 18.49
N ILE A 577 -12.54 13.12 18.26
CA ILE A 577 -13.33 14.31 17.91
C ILE A 577 -12.69 15.05 16.75
N LEU A 578 -13.50 15.44 15.76
CA LEU A 578 -13.03 16.22 14.62
C LEU A 578 -14.13 17.18 14.15
N VAL A 579 -13.78 18.45 14.03
CA VAL A 579 -14.48 19.39 13.15
C VAL A 579 -13.70 19.42 11.84
N PHE A 580 -14.37 19.18 10.71
CA PHE A 580 -13.68 19.11 9.43
C PHE A 580 -13.04 20.48 9.10
N PRO A 581 -11.86 20.50 8.46
CA PRO A 581 -11.06 21.72 8.32
C PRO A 581 -11.81 22.97 7.81
N PRO A 582 -12.73 22.88 6.82
CA PRO A 582 -13.44 24.06 6.31
C PRO A 582 -14.30 24.79 7.36
N TRP A 583 -14.77 24.08 8.39
CA TRP A 583 -15.68 24.62 9.42
C TRP A 583 -15.03 24.79 10.79
N GLN A 584 -13.70 24.67 10.87
CA GLN A 584 -12.99 24.92 12.12
C GLN A 584 -13.06 26.41 12.53
N LYS A 585 -12.81 26.67 13.82
CA LYS A 585 -12.83 28.01 14.44
C LYS A 585 -14.18 28.74 14.44
N GLN A 586 -15.28 28.01 14.23
CA GLN A 586 -16.66 28.56 14.27
C GLN A 586 -17.44 28.14 15.53
N GLY A 587 -16.75 27.68 16.58
CA GLY A 587 -17.39 27.21 17.82
C GLY A 587 -17.98 25.79 17.75
N LEU A 588 -17.96 25.13 16.59
CA LEU A 588 -18.54 23.78 16.40
C LEU A 588 -17.95 22.71 17.33
N GLY A 589 -16.66 22.80 17.66
CA GLY A 589 -16.03 21.89 18.61
C GLY A 589 -16.61 22.01 20.02
N GLN A 590 -17.03 23.22 20.43
CA GLN A 590 -17.69 23.46 21.71
C GLN A 590 -19.08 22.80 21.76
N ILE A 591 -19.78 22.73 20.62
CA ILE A 591 -21.07 22.02 20.51
C ILE A 591 -20.87 20.51 20.68
N LEU A 592 -19.89 19.92 19.98
CA LEU A 592 -19.55 18.50 20.10
C LEU A 592 -19.14 18.12 21.53
N MET A 593 -18.26 18.90 22.17
CA MET A 593 -17.85 18.70 23.56
C MET A 593 -19.01 18.91 24.54
N GLY A 594 -19.82 19.94 24.33
CA GLY A 594 -21.03 20.20 25.12
C GLY A 594 -21.98 19.01 25.09
N ALA A 595 -22.19 18.45 23.90
CA ALA A 595 -23.07 17.30 23.73
C ALA A 595 -22.51 16.05 24.42
N SER A 596 -21.21 15.77 24.32
CA SER A 596 -20.62 14.59 25.00
C SER A 596 -20.78 14.67 26.53
N TYR A 597 -20.65 15.86 27.12
CA TYR A 597 -20.89 16.07 28.55
C TYR A 597 -22.36 16.05 28.95
N GLU A 598 -23.28 16.56 28.12
CA GLU A 598 -24.72 16.42 28.36
C GLU A 598 -25.16 14.95 28.33
N MET A 599 -24.53 14.13 27.50
CA MET A 599 -24.74 12.69 27.49
C MET A 599 -24.21 12.02 28.76
N SER A 600 -22.99 12.36 29.19
CA SER A 600 -22.44 11.91 30.48
C SER A 600 -23.37 12.22 31.65
N LYS A 601 -23.96 13.43 31.68
CA LYS A 601 -24.97 13.81 32.69
C LYS A 601 -26.19 12.91 32.68
N LYS A 602 -26.72 12.59 31.50
CA LYS A 602 -27.89 11.70 31.36
C LYS A 602 -27.59 10.25 31.73
N GLU A 603 -26.36 9.81 31.51
CA GLU A 603 -25.87 8.48 31.89
C GLU A 603 -25.52 8.37 33.37
N GLY A 604 -25.45 9.49 34.11
CA GLY A 604 -25.01 9.50 35.51
C GLY A 604 -23.53 9.12 35.66
N ARG A 605 -22.73 9.26 34.59
CA ARG A 605 -21.35 8.79 34.52
C ARG A 605 -20.41 9.96 34.24
N LEU A 606 -19.43 10.17 35.11
CA LEU A 606 -18.33 11.10 34.81
C LEU A 606 -17.55 10.60 33.60
N GLY A 607 -17.04 11.53 32.79
CA GLY A 607 -16.16 11.15 31.69
C GLY A 607 -15.32 12.31 31.19
N GLY A 608 -14.29 11.95 30.45
CA GLY A 608 -13.43 12.87 29.71
C GLY A 608 -13.10 12.29 28.34
N PRO A 609 -12.39 13.05 27.51
CA PRO A 609 -11.84 12.53 26.28
C PRO A 609 -10.76 11.48 26.57
N GLU A 610 -10.69 10.49 25.68
CA GLU A 610 -9.58 9.54 25.61
C GLU A 610 -8.25 10.29 25.45
N LYS A 611 -7.23 9.80 26.17
CA LYS A 611 -5.87 10.35 26.16
C LYS A 611 -4.95 9.42 25.35
N PRO A 612 -3.99 9.95 24.57
CA PRO A 612 -3.60 11.35 24.47
C PRO A 612 -4.47 12.19 23.53
N LEU A 613 -4.76 13.43 23.92
CA LEU A 613 -5.37 14.46 23.07
C LEU A 613 -4.35 14.99 22.05
N SER A 614 -4.82 15.37 20.85
CA SER A 614 -4.02 16.17 19.92
C SER A 614 -3.76 17.58 20.48
N ASP A 615 -2.72 18.29 20.01
CA ASP A 615 -2.43 19.67 20.45
C ASP A 615 -3.63 20.61 20.28
N LEU A 616 -4.35 20.47 19.16
CA LEU A 616 -5.58 21.23 18.92
C LEU A 616 -6.71 20.79 19.86
N GLY A 617 -6.85 19.49 20.10
CA GLY A 617 -7.80 18.91 21.04
C GLY A 617 -7.57 19.41 22.46
N LEU A 618 -6.33 19.38 22.96
CA LEU A 618 -5.97 19.87 24.29
C LEU A 618 -6.32 21.35 24.45
N ARG A 619 -5.93 22.21 23.50
CA ARG A 619 -6.30 23.63 23.53
C ARG A 619 -7.82 23.85 23.53
N ALA A 620 -8.55 23.09 22.71
CA ALA A 620 -10.00 23.21 22.61
C ALA A 620 -10.71 22.73 23.89
N TYR A 621 -10.26 21.62 24.49
CA TYR A 621 -10.79 21.11 25.76
C TYR A 621 -10.47 22.03 26.92
N THR A 622 -9.24 22.53 27.03
CA THR A 622 -8.88 23.54 28.04
C THR A 622 -9.78 24.76 27.91
N HIS A 623 -10.02 25.26 26.70
CA HIS A 623 -10.94 26.39 26.48
C HIS A 623 -12.38 26.06 26.89
N TYR A 624 -12.92 24.91 26.47
CA TYR A 624 -14.27 24.44 26.83
C TYR A 624 -14.44 24.28 28.35
N TRP A 625 -13.47 23.65 29.00
CA TRP A 625 -13.48 23.46 30.45
C TRP A 625 -13.36 24.79 31.18
N SER A 626 -12.47 25.69 30.77
CA SER A 626 -12.36 27.01 31.38
C SER A 626 -13.68 27.80 31.29
N GLN A 627 -14.33 27.78 30.12
CA GLN A 627 -15.66 28.39 29.94
C GLN A 627 -16.73 27.75 30.82
N THR A 628 -16.79 26.43 30.83
CA THR A 628 -17.79 25.65 31.59
C THR A 628 -17.62 25.87 33.10
N LEU A 629 -16.38 25.83 33.58
CA LEU A 629 -16.06 26.08 34.99
C LEU A 629 -16.34 27.54 35.35
N ALA A 630 -15.91 28.51 34.55
CA ALA A 630 -16.19 29.92 34.78
C ALA A 630 -17.69 30.21 34.85
N ARG A 631 -18.48 29.73 33.87
CA ARG A 631 -19.95 29.85 33.88
C ARG A 631 -20.55 29.23 35.14
N THR A 632 -20.12 28.02 35.50
CA THR A 632 -20.66 27.31 36.66
C THR A 632 -20.32 28.02 37.97
N ILE A 633 -19.07 28.47 38.14
CA ILE A 633 -18.59 29.18 39.33
C ILE A 633 -19.32 30.52 39.50
N LEU A 634 -19.45 31.29 38.42
CA LEU A 634 -20.09 32.61 38.44
C LEU A 634 -21.62 32.54 38.56
N GLY A 635 -22.24 31.48 38.02
CA GLY A 635 -23.67 31.20 38.18
C GLY A 635 -24.06 30.74 39.58
N CYS A 636 -23.12 30.31 40.42
CA CYS A 636 -23.38 29.93 41.81
C CYS A 636 -23.43 31.17 42.72
N THR A 637 -24.57 31.85 42.78
CA THR A 637 -24.76 33.06 43.62
C THR A 637 -24.92 32.76 45.12
N SER A 638 -25.42 31.57 45.47
CA SER A 638 -25.83 31.21 46.83
C SER A 638 -24.77 30.51 47.71
N LYS A 639 -23.66 30.03 47.14
CA LYS A 639 -22.56 29.40 47.90
C LYS A 639 -21.34 30.32 48.02
N LYS A 640 -20.90 30.59 49.26
CA LYS A 640 -19.71 31.42 49.56
C LYS A 640 -18.40 30.70 49.22
N ILE A 641 -18.35 29.39 49.37
CA ILE A 641 -17.22 28.51 49.01
C ILE A 641 -17.73 27.48 48.02
N ILE A 642 -17.00 27.26 46.93
CA ILE A 642 -17.32 26.26 45.90
C ILE A 642 -16.18 25.24 45.90
N THR A 643 -16.52 23.98 46.12
CA THR A 643 -15.56 22.87 46.11
C THR A 643 -15.43 22.24 44.72
N VAL A 644 -14.38 21.44 44.50
CA VAL A 644 -14.23 20.63 43.28
C VAL A 644 -15.41 19.64 43.14
N VAL A 645 -15.90 19.08 44.25
CA VAL A 645 -17.06 18.17 44.24
C VAL A 645 -18.33 18.89 43.77
N ASP A 646 -18.58 20.12 44.23
CA ASP A 646 -19.75 20.90 43.79
C ASP A 646 -19.75 21.17 42.28
N LEU A 647 -18.57 21.39 41.72
CA LEU A 647 -18.40 21.64 40.29
C LEU A 647 -18.48 20.35 39.47
N ARG A 648 -17.96 19.23 39.99
CA ARG A 648 -18.08 17.90 39.39
C ARG A 648 -19.55 17.53 39.18
N GLU A 649 -20.38 17.65 40.20
CA GLU A 649 -21.81 17.27 40.12
C GLU A 649 -22.61 18.13 39.12
N LYS A 650 -22.13 19.33 38.80
CA LYS A 650 -22.79 20.21 37.81
C LYS A 650 -22.26 20.05 36.39
N THR A 651 -20.99 19.71 36.25
CA THR A 651 -20.27 19.73 34.97
C THR A 651 -19.97 18.35 34.41
N TYR A 652 -19.90 17.34 35.28
CA TYR A 652 -19.50 15.96 34.98
C TYR A 652 -18.06 15.83 34.41
N ILE A 653 -17.26 16.89 34.56
CA ILE A 653 -15.83 16.89 34.25
C ILE A 653 -15.10 16.12 35.36
N THR A 654 -14.05 15.39 35.00
CA THR A 654 -13.22 14.68 35.97
C THR A 654 -12.48 15.65 36.90
N PRO A 655 -12.28 15.32 38.19
CA PRO A 655 -11.56 16.20 39.12
C PRO A 655 -10.16 16.60 38.62
N ASP A 656 -9.44 15.70 37.96
CA ASP A 656 -8.09 15.94 37.44
C ASP A 656 -8.09 17.03 36.37
N ASP A 657 -8.99 16.91 35.38
CA ASP A 657 -9.10 17.91 34.31
C ASP A 657 -9.59 19.26 34.85
N MET A 658 -10.45 19.25 35.88
CA MET A 658 -10.90 20.47 36.55
C MET A 658 -9.77 21.18 37.29
N ILE A 659 -8.97 20.45 38.08
CA ILE A 659 -7.86 21.00 38.84
C ILE A 659 -6.81 21.59 37.88
N ALA A 660 -6.42 20.84 36.86
CA ALA A 660 -5.48 21.29 35.85
C ALA A 660 -5.96 22.57 35.14
N THR A 661 -7.26 22.62 34.79
CA THR A 661 -7.86 23.79 34.15
C THR A 661 -7.88 25.01 35.07
N LEU A 662 -8.28 24.85 36.34
CA LEU A 662 -8.32 25.95 37.31
C LEU A 662 -6.92 26.49 37.64
N GLN A 663 -5.91 25.60 37.67
CA GLN A 663 -4.50 25.99 37.79
C GLN A 663 -4.06 26.80 36.57
N ALA A 664 -4.37 26.34 35.35
CA ALA A 664 -4.02 27.05 34.11
C ALA A 664 -4.70 28.43 34.00
N MET A 665 -5.87 28.61 34.62
CA MET A 665 -6.56 29.90 34.69
C MET A 665 -5.98 30.87 35.73
N ASP A 666 -5.10 30.41 36.64
CA ASP A 666 -4.56 31.19 37.78
C ASP A 666 -5.66 31.77 38.70
N VAL A 667 -6.71 30.98 38.95
CA VAL A 667 -7.88 31.40 39.77
C VAL A 667 -7.93 30.74 41.15
N LEU A 668 -6.90 29.98 41.50
CA LEU A 668 -6.77 29.28 42.79
C LEU A 668 -5.99 30.13 43.81
N GLU A 669 -6.38 30.07 45.08
CA GLU A 669 -5.69 30.73 46.20
C GLU A 669 -5.38 29.75 47.33
N GLN A 670 -4.16 29.85 47.90
CA GLN A 670 -3.78 29.13 49.10
C GLN A 670 -4.23 29.90 50.35
N LYS A 671 -4.92 29.21 51.26
CA LYS A 671 -5.39 29.82 52.51
C LYS A 671 -4.23 30.01 53.49
N LYS A 672 -3.87 31.26 53.81
CA LYS A 672 -2.72 31.63 54.67
C LYS A 672 -2.83 31.26 56.16
N ARG A 673 -3.83 30.48 56.60
CA ARG A 673 -3.97 30.08 58.01
C ARG A 673 -4.30 28.59 58.14
N GLY A 674 -3.26 27.80 58.40
CA GLY A 674 -3.36 26.55 59.15
C GLY A 674 -3.83 25.28 58.43
N GLY A 675 -3.94 25.25 57.10
CA GLY A 675 -4.24 24.02 56.36
C GLY A 675 -3.99 24.16 54.86
N ALA A 676 -3.47 23.11 54.23
CA ALA A 676 -3.14 23.02 52.81
C ALA A 676 -4.39 22.94 51.91
N GLU A 677 -5.35 23.85 52.09
CA GLU A 677 -6.60 23.85 51.35
C GLU A 677 -6.58 24.95 50.27
N VAL A 678 -6.71 24.53 49.01
CA VAL A 678 -6.74 25.40 47.84
C VAL A 678 -8.19 25.79 47.56
N VAL A 679 -8.50 27.08 47.49
CA VAL A 679 -9.85 27.61 47.28
C VAL A 679 -9.97 28.39 45.98
N ILE A 680 -11.14 28.33 45.34
CA ILE A 680 -11.43 29.04 44.09
C ILE A 680 -11.81 30.50 44.38
N ASN A 681 -11.07 31.47 43.83
CA ASN A 681 -11.37 32.89 44.00
C ASN A 681 -12.30 33.40 42.88
N LYS A 682 -13.58 33.63 43.21
CA LYS A 682 -14.59 34.13 42.25
C LYS A 682 -14.22 35.48 41.59
N ALA A 683 -13.53 36.38 42.30
CA ALA A 683 -13.11 37.66 41.73
C ALA A 683 -12.02 37.47 40.68
N ARG A 684 -11.07 36.56 40.92
CA ARG A 684 -10.06 36.16 39.92
C ARG A 684 -10.71 35.51 38.69
N VAL A 685 -11.74 34.67 38.88
CA VAL A 685 -12.51 34.09 37.76
C VAL A 685 -13.16 35.20 36.92
N ARG A 686 -13.81 36.20 37.54
CA ARG A 686 -14.38 37.35 36.79
C ARG A 686 -13.31 38.12 36.01
N ALA A 687 -12.21 38.47 36.68
CA ALA A 687 -11.10 39.17 36.05
C ALA A 687 -10.49 38.35 34.90
N TRP A 688 -10.41 37.02 35.04
CA TRP A 688 -9.95 36.13 33.99
C TRP A 688 -10.90 36.11 32.79
N VAL A 689 -12.22 36.05 33.02
CA VAL A 689 -13.26 36.11 31.96
C VAL A 689 -13.16 37.42 31.19
N GLU A 690 -13.06 38.56 31.88
CA GLU A 690 -12.93 39.88 31.28
C GLU A 690 -11.63 40.01 30.48
N ARG A 691 -10.49 39.61 31.07
CA ARG A 691 -9.17 39.69 30.44
C ARG A 691 -9.08 38.86 29.17
N ASN A 692 -9.68 37.68 29.16
CA ASN A 692 -9.65 36.75 28.03
C ASN A 692 -10.85 36.88 27.08
N LYS A 693 -11.76 37.84 27.33
CA LYS A 693 -12.98 38.10 26.53
C LYS A 693 -13.82 36.83 26.32
N ILE A 694 -14.01 36.09 27.41
CA ILE A 694 -14.64 34.77 27.36
C ILE A 694 -16.16 34.92 27.35
N ASP A 695 -16.80 34.36 26.33
CA ASP A 695 -18.25 34.19 26.32
C ASP A 695 -18.64 33.07 27.30
N LEU A 696 -19.60 33.35 28.18
CA LEU A 696 -20.11 32.39 29.16
C LEU A 696 -21.33 31.61 28.65
N TRP A 697 -21.76 31.82 27.40
CA TRP A 697 -22.83 31.08 26.76
C TRP A 697 -22.62 29.56 26.80
N ASN A 698 -23.70 28.80 27.04
CA ASN A 698 -23.67 27.34 26.98
C ASN A 698 -23.82 26.88 25.53
N PRO A 699 -22.81 26.24 24.92
CA PRO A 699 -22.86 25.86 23.51
C PRO A 699 -23.99 24.88 23.16
N VAL A 700 -24.57 24.19 24.15
CA VAL A 700 -25.65 23.22 23.95
C VAL A 700 -26.81 23.47 24.90
N ASP A 701 -28.01 23.56 24.35
CA ASP A 701 -29.29 23.59 25.08
C ASP A 701 -29.71 22.17 25.49
N SER A 702 -29.68 21.85 26.79
CA SER A 702 -30.02 20.52 27.30
C SER A 702 -31.48 20.12 27.00
N GLY A 703 -32.38 21.09 26.84
CA GLY A 703 -33.79 20.88 26.50
C GLY A 703 -34.04 20.55 25.02
N ALA A 704 -33.05 20.77 24.16
CA ALA A 704 -33.15 20.52 22.72
C ALA A 704 -32.74 19.08 22.31
N PHE A 705 -32.38 18.25 23.28
CA PHE A 705 -32.20 16.82 23.05
C PHE A 705 -33.54 16.09 22.99
N ILE A 706 -33.68 15.21 22.01
CA ILE A 706 -34.89 14.44 21.75
C ILE A 706 -34.93 13.25 22.72
N VAL A 707 -36.03 13.10 23.46
CA VAL A 707 -36.24 11.99 24.39
C VAL A 707 -36.48 10.71 23.58
N ARG A 708 -35.68 9.67 23.80
CA ARG A 708 -35.97 8.33 23.26
C ARG A 708 -37.05 7.67 24.10
N GLU A 709 -38.22 7.40 23.52
CA GLU A 709 -39.13 6.42 24.09
C GLU A 709 -38.41 5.07 24.08
N ARG A 710 -38.09 4.53 25.27
CA ARG A 710 -37.59 3.16 25.40
C ARG A 710 -38.74 2.22 25.03
N SER A 711 -38.77 1.75 23.78
CA SER A 711 -39.54 0.56 23.42
C SER A 711 -38.99 -0.62 24.24
N ARG A 712 -39.78 -1.06 25.23
CA ARG A 712 -39.62 -2.34 25.92
C ARG A 712 -39.60 -3.45 24.87
N SER A 713 -38.46 -4.10 24.70
CA SER A 713 -38.39 -5.49 24.29
C SER A 713 -37.39 -6.19 25.21
N GLN A 714 -37.91 -6.60 26.36
CA GLN A 714 -37.44 -7.77 27.11
C GLN A 714 -37.86 -9.01 26.31
N SER A 715 -36.90 -9.83 25.90
CA SER A 715 -36.95 -11.23 25.43
C SER A 715 -35.70 -11.38 24.55
N GLU A 716 -34.75 -12.28 24.77
CA GLU A 716 -34.68 -13.55 25.49
C GLU A 716 -33.23 -13.80 25.94
N GLU A 717 -33.08 -14.85 26.76
CA GLU A 717 -31.90 -15.35 27.48
C GLU A 717 -30.61 -15.57 26.69
#